data_AF-K0US39-F1
#
_entry.id   AF-K0US39-F1
#
_cell.length_a   1.000
_cell.length_b   1.000
_cell.length_c   1.000
_cell.angle_alpha   90.00
_cell.angle_beta   90.00
_cell.angle_gamma   90.00
#
_symmetry.space_group_name_H-M   'P 1'
#
loop_
_entity.id
_entity.type
_entity.pdbx_description
1 polymer ?
#
loop_
_entity_poly.entity_id
_entity_poly.type
_entity_poly.pdbx_seq_one_letter_code
_entity_poly.pdbx_strand_id
1 'polypeptide(L)'
;MLASVMLLFLPALFAAPVHAQPDAGDPQAASAVTLRWPALGMEREVVLGPDSTRTFTVPVPTGLSVTRLLGTITAPMNITAGYLEIDDADGNLLGTVDLPPAGSAQAAIPIDVDISAARVRDSSAELSFTVRALDGVDRFCGPLQQLTLTDLSTVFTGTEPPVTTIANFFPPVLERASIYAPNDADPAEQQSVLRLVSTLTRLYAPQPLDVTVVNQPRGASPPPAGRLTRTVVVEKGGAAGLRVENAGSPAAYLRVSGTGDDLSTQVSLLANDLQTLAQTPVARVEQAGSGEVRGGDVMTFGQLNLNGRTEVLRSGSLRVGVGRSALGNGRIDSVQVHLLADYTPVSEDDAAAVVIRSSDGSVVYTGVLDTTGRLDATFVLRDQAIGQFVSLDFALTYSPRQACGPLTAPITFQIDPRSSLTVHRGGPPPGGFSSIPAEFSPSFLVALDGSGPNQLGYAADVVAAVSRLSSRQLTPEVVDLKTAADAETGALIVADASALKETSLRPPVSGDGDALTVGLPSELRASVGTGLGSVQAFADRSRNRSVVLVTTTGAWSLVDPLFGYLAGLDGEWAALTGDVLAAGEEGVPTNLTIFDQAGGADVAEPSAVEASSLPPGAISIAAAAAAAIALTAGIVWLIRRRRNRTRLT
;
A
#
# COMPACT_ATOMS: atom_id res chain seq x y z
N MET A 1 -20.99 90.83 -16.70
CA MET A 1 -21.10 90.51 -15.27
C MET A 1 -21.04 89.00 -15.10
N LEU A 2 -20.42 88.58 -14.01
CA LEU A 2 -19.91 87.23 -13.74
C LEU A 2 -20.91 86.07 -13.86
N ALA A 3 -20.31 84.90 -14.15
CA ALA A 3 -20.46 83.62 -13.46
C ALA A 3 -21.10 82.45 -14.23
N SER A 4 -20.28 81.39 -14.39
CA SER A 4 -20.53 79.95 -14.18
C SER A 4 -21.73 79.29 -14.87
N VAL A 5 -21.65 78.10 -15.47
CA VAL A 5 -21.17 76.83 -14.91
C VAL A 5 -20.81 75.88 -16.06
N MET A 6 -19.69 75.17 -15.90
CA MET A 6 -19.24 74.06 -16.73
C MET A 6 -19.83 72.76 -16.16
N LEU A 7 -20.52 71.95 -16.99
CA LEU A 7 -20.87 70.57 -16.65
C LEU A 7 -20.76 69.67 -17.88
N LEU A 8 -20.01 68.59 -17.70
CA LEU A 8 -19.52 67.66 -18.72
C LEU A 8 -20.65 66.89 -19.43
N PHE A 9 -20.55 66.78 -20.74
CA PHE A 9 -21.29 65.83 -21.57
C PHE A 9 -20.60 64.45 -21.55
N LEU A 10 -21.30 63.42 -21.06
CA LEU A 10 -20.97 62.01 -21.28
C LEU A 10 -21.36 61.59 -22.71
N PRO A 11 -20.51 60.89 -23.49
CA PRO A 11 -20.95 60.22 -24.69
C PRO A 11 -21.56 58.86 -24.37
N ALA A 12 -22.82 58.66 -24.76
CA ALA A 12 -23.50 57.38 -24.76
C ALA A 12 -23.00 56.53 -25.94
N LEU A 13 -22.30 55.44 -25.65
CA LEU A 13 -21.94 54.40 -26.62
C LEU A 13 -23.15 53.49 -26.85
N PHE A 14 -23.78 53.63 -28.02
CA PHE A 14 -24.76 52.67 -28.54
C PHE A 14 -24.02 51.40 -28.99
N ALA A 15 -24.27 50.28 -28.31
CA ALA A 15 -23.86 48.96 -28.78
C ALA A 15 -24.82 48.46 -29.87
N ALA A 16 -24.29 48.14 -31.05
CA ALA A 16 -25.02 47.46 -32.11
C ALA A 16 -25.27 45.98 -31.73
N PRO A 17 -26.40 45.38 -32.12
CA PRO A 17 -26.65 43.96 -31.87
C PRO A 17 -25.75 43.11 -32.77
N VAL A 18 -24.83 42.36 -32.16
CA VAL A 18 -24.08 41.30 -32.83
C VAL A 18 -25.01 40.10 -32.98
N HIS A 19 -25.27 39.71 -34.24
CA HIS A 19 -25.85 38.41 -34.53
C HIS A 19 -24.81 37.33 -34.24
N ALA A 20 -25.02 36.57 -33.17
CA ALA A 20 -24.27 35.34 -32.91
C ALA A 20 -24.61 34.31 -33.99
N GLN A 21 -23.60 33.99 -34.80
CA GLN A 21 -23.60 32.83 -35.67
C GLN A 21 -23.59 31.58 -34.77
N PRO A 22 -24.33 30.50 -35.09
CA PRO A 22 -24.26 29.29 -34.29
C PRO A 22 -22.84 28.72 -34.43
N ASP A 23 -22.12 28.62 -33.33
CA ASP A 23 -20.89 27.84 -33.26
C ASP A 23 -21.23 26.43 -33.76
N ALA A 24 -20.51 26.02 -34.80
CA ALA A 24 -20.44 24.63 -35.19
C ALA A 24 -19.96 23.88 -33.95
N GLY A 25 -20.83 23.03 -33.42
CA GLY A 25 -20.56 22.30 -32.19
C GLY A 25 -19.19 21.65 -32.26
N ASP A 26 -18.38 21.92 -31.23
CA ASP A 26 -17.24 21.07 -30.88
C ASP A 26 -17.69 19.62 -31.01
N PRO A 27 -16.94 18.74 -31.71
CA PRO A 27 -17.22 17.32 -31.68
C PRO A 27 -17.23 16.92 -30.21
N GLN A 28 -18.42 16.52 -29.72
CA GLN A 28 -18.68 16.05 -28.37
C GLN A 28 -17.42 15.35 -27.85
N ALA A 29 -16.70 16.03 -26.96
CA ALA A 29 -15.49 15.49 -26.38
C ALA A 29 -15.87 14.12 -25.80
N ALA A 30 -15.33 13.06 -26.40
CA ALA A 30 -15.50 11.72 -25.88
C ALA A 30 -15.18 11.78 -24.39
N SER A 31 -16.07 11.27 -23.53
CA SER A 31 -15.96 11.44 -22.08
C SER A 31 -14.61 10.91 -21.59
N ALA A 32 -13.66 11.83 -21.40
CA ALA A 32 -12.29 11.47 -21.04
C ALA A 32 -12.25 11.01 -19.58
N VAL A 33 -11.37 10.06 -19.30
CA VAL A 33 -11.08 9.56 -17.96
C VAL A 33 -9.59 9.75 -17.72
N THR A 34 -9.24 10.51 -16.69
CA THR A 34 -7.84 10.68 -16.31
C THR A 34 -7.59 9.85 -15.07
N LEU A 35 -6.76 8.81 -15.19
CA LEU A 35 -6.35 7.96 -14.08
C LEU A 35 -4.90 8.26 -13.73
N ARG A 36 -4.63 8.53 -12.46
CA ARG A 36 -3.25 8.65 -11.96
C ARG A 36 -2.58 7.29 -11.97
N TRP A 37 -1.27 7.25 -12.20
CA TRP A 37 -0.49 6.02 -12.23
C TRP A 37 -0.67 5.13 -10.98
N PRO A 38 -0.69 5.67 -9.74
CA PRO A 38 -1.02 4.86 -8.57
C PRO A 38 -2.39 4.17 -8.63
N ALA A 39 -3.41 4.80 -9.22
CA ALA A 39 -4.73 4.21 -9.40
C ALA A 39 -4.76 3.08 -10.45
N LEU A 40 -3.68 2.95 -11.23
CA LEU A 40 -3.42 1.86 -12.18
C LEU A 40 -2.44 0.81 -11.62
N GLY A 41 -2.08 0.90 -10.33
CA GLY A 41 -1.09 0.02 -9.71
C GLY A 41 0.36 0.32 -10.10
N MET A 42 0.63 1.50 -10.64
CA MET A 42 1.96 1.93 -11.09
C MET A 42 2.66 2.83 -10.06
N GLU A 43 3.97 3.03 -10.23
CA GLU A 43 4.80 3.89 -9.37
C GLU A 43 4.27 5.34 -9.34
N ARG A 44 4.30 5.98 -8.16
CA ARG A 44 3.95 7.39 -7.97
C ARG A 44 5.04 8.35 -8.45
N GLU A 45 6.28 7.90 -8.33
CA GLU A 45 7.49 8.64 -8.65
C GLU A 45 8.40 7.73 -9.45
N VAL A 46 8.92 8.23 -10.57
CA VAL A 46 9.85 7.50 -11.43
C VAL A 46 11.16 8.27 -11.48
N VAL A 47 12.26 7.61 -11.14
CA VAL A 47 13.60 8.17 -11.26
C VAL A 47 14.31 7.57 -12.48
N LEU A 48 14.84 8.42 -13.35
CA LEU A 48 15.57 8.04 -14.56
C LEU A 48 16.97 8.64 -14.56
N GLY A 49 17.98 7.87 -14.97
CA GLY A 49 19.32 8.39 -15.27
C GLY A 49 19.47 8.79 -16.73
N PRO A 50 20.54 9.53 -17.10
CA PRO A 50 20.87 9.82 -18.49
C PRO A 50 21.13 8.51 -19.25
N ASP A 51 20.62 8.45 -20.48
CA ASP A 51 20.70 7.32 -21.41
C ASP A 51 20.18 6.00 -20.86
N SER A 52 19.39 6.04 -19.77
CA SER A 52 18.69 4.87 -19.24
C SER A 52 17.27 4.80 -19.79
N THR A 53 16.86 3.61 -20.18
CA THR A 53 15.48 3.31 -20.60
C THR A 53 14.77 2.55 -19.48
N ARG A 54 13.56 2.98 -19.11
CA ARG A 54 12.63 2.21 -18.26
C ARG A 54 11.31 1.98 -19.00
N THR A 55 10.81 0.76 -18.92
CA THR A 55 9.55 0.36 -19.57
C THR A 55 8.44 0.21 -18.53
N PHE A 56 7.24 0.64 -18.90
CA PHE A 56 6.05 0.67 -18.07
C PHE A 56 4.87 0.05 -18.80
N THR A 57 4.13 -0.82 -18.12
CA THR A 57 2.90 -1.43 -18.63
C THR A 57 1.70 -0.69 -18.04
N VAL A 58 0.98 0.07 -18.86
CA VAL A 58 -0.20 0.85 -18.46
C VAL A 58 -1.47 0.02 -18.72
N PRO A 59 -2.20 -0.42 -17.68
CA PRO A 59 -3.48 -1.10 -17.86
C PRO A 59 -4.50 -0.18 -18.56
N VAL A 60 -5.21 -0.73 -19.54
CA VAL A 60 -6.21 0.00 -20.33
C VAL A 60 -7.61 -0.48 -19.93
N PRO A 61 -8.49 0.42 -19.42
CA PRO A 61 -9.86 0.06 -19.09
C PRO A 61 -10.62 -0.49 -20.31
N THR A 62 -11.47 -1.49 -20.10
CA THR A 62 -12.20 -2.15 -21.19
C THR A 62 -13.08 -1.16 -21.96
N GLY A 63 -12.95 -1.15 -23.29
CA GLY A 63 -13.71 -0.27 -24.20
C GLY A 63 -13.17 1.17 -24.28
N LEU A 64 -12.08 1.47 -23.58
CA LEU A 64 -11.39 2.74 -23.68
C LEU A 64 -10.08 2.58 -24.46
N SER A 65 -9.64 3.67 -25.08
CA SER A 65 -8.34 3.81 -25.72
C SER A 65 -7.49 4.81 -24.93
N VAL A 66 -6.20 4.51 -24.80
CA VAL A 66 -5.22 5.45 -24.25
C VAL A 66 -5.02 6.61 -25.24
N THR A 67 -4.93 7.85 -24.75
CA THR A 67 -4.79 9.02 -25.62
C THR A 67 -3.68 9.97 -25.22
N ARG A 68 -3.51 10.29 -23.94
CA ARG A 68 -2.46 11.22 -23.48
C ARG A 68 -1.77 10.75 -22.22
N LEU A 69 -0.49 11.08 -22.11
CA LEU A 69 0.30 10.98 -20.89
C LEU A 69 0.50 12.39 -20.33
N LEU A 70 0.15 12.58 -19.07
CA LEU A 70 0.34 13.82 -18.33
C LEU A 70 1.25 13.57 -17.13
N GLY A 71 1.95 14.60 -16.67
CA GLY A 71 2.79 14.52 -15.46
C GLY A 71 3.70 15.72 -15.30
N THR A 72 4.66 15.59 -14.39
CA THR A 72 5.64 16.64 -14.12
C THR A 72 7.03 16.06 -13.98
N ILE A 73 8.00 16.71 -14.57
CA ILE A 73 9.42 16.42 -14.42
C ILE A 73 10.02 17.41 -13.43
N THR A 74 10.70 16.89 -12.42
CA THR A 74 11.54 17.64 -11.50
C THR A 74 12.98 17.19 -11.70
N ALA A 75 13.84 18.12 -12.11
CA ALA A 75 15.26 17.84 -12.38
C ALA A 75 16.14 18.51 -11.30
N PRO A 76 17.05 17.78 -10.64
CA PRO A 76 18.19 18.39 -9.97
C PRO A 76 19.12 19.06 -10.99
N MET A 77 19.87 20.05 -10.50
CA MET A 77 20.43 21.21 -11.22
C MET A 77 21.55 20.94 -12.25
N ASN A 78 21.71 19.73 -12.78
CA ASN A 78 22.94 19.33 -13.49
C ASN A 78 22.76 18.83 -14.93
N ILE A 79 21.54 18.53 -15.43
CA ILE A 79 21.35 18.21 -16.85
C ILE A 79 21.45 19.50 -17.66
N THR A 80 22.45 19.61 -18.53
CA THR A 80 22.74 20.86 -19.27
C THR A 80 21.74 21.12 -20.39
N ALA A 81 21.29 20.08 -21.09
CA ALA A 81 20.19 20.08 -22.05
C ALA A 81 19.88 18.61 -22.41
N GLY A 82 18.64 18.31 -22.78
CA GLY A 82 18.25 16.95 -23.16
C GLY A 82 16.79 16.86 -23.59
N TYR A 83 16.31 15.64 -23.79
CA TYR A 83 14.88 15.36 -23.95
C TYR A 83 14.55 13.99 -23.36
N LEU A 84 13.30 13.85 -22.90
CA LEU A 84 12.71 12.56 -22.56
C LEU A 84 12.02 12.01 -23.82
N GLU A 85 12.46 10.86 -24.30
CA GLU A 85 11.87 10.08 -25.39
C GLU A 85 10.84 9.11 -24.81
N ILE A 86 9.65 9.04 -25.41
CA ILE A 86 8.59 8.10 -25.04
C ILE A 86 8.22 7.27 -26.27
N ASP A 87 8.41 5.96 -26.17
CA ASP A 87 8.22 4.99 -27.24
C ASP A 87 7.15 3.95 -26.88
N ASP A 88 6.59 3.29 -27.90
CA ASP A 88 5.71 2.13 -27.71
C ASP A 88 6.49 0.81 -27.52
N ALA A 89 5.76 -0.29 -27.35
CA ALA A 89 6.30 -1.66 -27.20
C ALA A 89 7.22 -2.12 -28.35
N ASP A 90 7.05 -1.55 -29.54
CA ASP A 90 7.83 -1.91 -30.74
C ASP A 90 8.99 -0.95 -30.98
N GLY A 91 9.21 0.03 -30.09
CA GLY A 91 10.23 1.08 -30.21
C GLY A 91 9.86 2.21 -31.16
N ASN A 92 8.58 2.40 -31.48
CA ASN A 92 8.14 3.56 -32.26
C ASN A 92 7.99 4.79 -31.36
N LEU A 93 8.60 5.90 -31.77
CA LEU A 93 8.49 7.17 -31.07
C LEU A 93 7.05 7.68 -31.03
N LEU A 94 6.52 7.88 -29.82
CA LEU A 94 5.22 8.49 -29.58
C LEU A 94 5.36 10.00 -29.37
N GLY A 95 6.42 10.43 -28.69
CA GLY A 95 6.72 11.85 -28.53
C GLY A 95 7.94 12.12 -27.66
N THR A 96 8.31 13.40 -27.58
CA THR A 96 9.46 13.87 -26.79
C THR A 96 9.07 15.04 -25.88
N VAL A 97 9.67 15.11 -24.70
CA VAL A 97 9.56 16.26 -23.77
C VAL A 97 10.93 16.89 -23.61
N ASP A 98 11.07 18.15 -24.02
CA ASP A 98 12.35 18.86 -23.94
C ASP A 98 12.73 19.16 -22.48
N LEU A 99 14.00 18.95 -22.15
CA LEU A 99 14.59 19.30 -20.86
C LEU A 99 15.41 20.59 -21.02
N PRO A 100 14.92 21.75 -20.51
CA PRO A 100 15.59 23.02 -20.64
C PRO A 100 16.92 23.04 -19.86
N PRO A 101 17.85 23.94 -20.21
CA PRO A 101 19.12 24.03 -19.53
C PRO A 101 19.05 24.37 -18.04
N ALA A 102 20.03 23.85 -17.30
CA ALA A 102 20.24 24.16 -15.88
C ALA A 102 20.31 25.68 -15.63
N GLY A 103 19.56 26.16 -14.63
CA GLY A 103 19.48 27.58 -14.26
C GLY A 103 18.33 28.36 -14.92
N SER A 104 17.50 27.72 -15.74
CA SER A 104 16.20 28.26 -16.13
C SER A 104 15.27 28.36 -14.90
N ALA A 105 14.41 29.39 -14.86
CA ALA A 105 13.53 29.66 -13.71
C ALA A 105 12.39 28.64 -13.53
N GLN A 106 12.38 27.55 -14.30
CA GLN A 106 11.35 26.51 -14.24
C GLN A 106 11.82 25.38 -13.31
N ALA A 107 11.26 25.35 -12.10
CA ALA A 107 11.50 24.28 -11.13
C ALA A 107 10.79 22.95 -11.51
N ALA A 108 9.86 22.98 -12.47
CA ALA A 108 9.03 21.86 -12.89
C ALA A 108 8.69 21.98 -14.39
N ILE A 109 8.87 20.89 -15.14
CA ILE A 109 8.59 20.82 -16.58
C ILE A 109 7.36 19.91 -16.78
N PRO A 110 6.25 20.38 -17.36
CA PRO A 110 5.07 19.55 -17.57
C PRO A 110 5.31 18.50 -18.65
N ILE A 111 4.77 17.30 -18.44
CA ILE A 111 4.61 16.26 -19.46
C ILE A 111 3.20 16.39 -20.02
N ASP A 112 3.09 16.53 -21.34
CA ASP A 112 1.83 16.39 -22.09
C ASP A 112 2.17 15.76 -23.45
N VAL A 113 2.04 14.45 -23.55
CA VAL A 113 2.39 13.68 -24.76
C VAL A 113 1.17 12.94 -25.27
N ASP A 114 0.89 13.09 -26.56
CA ASP A 114 -0.11 12.28 -27.26
C ASP A 114 0.45 10.86 -27.46
N ILE A 115 -0.21 9.89 -26.83
CA ILE A 115 0.16 8.47 -26.90
C ILE A 115 -0.96 7.64 -27.52
N SER A 116 -1.88 8.27 -28.28
CA SER A 116 -2.98 7.58 -28.97
C SER A 116 -2.52 6.56 -30.01
N ALA A 117 -1.29 6.69 -30.51
CA ALA A 117 -0.66 5.72 -31.41
C ALA A 117 -0.10 4.49 -30.69
N ALA A 118 -0.05 4.47 -29.36
CA ALA A 118 0.48 3.34 -28.58
C ALA A 118 -0.36 2.09 -28.82
N ARG A 119 0.31 0.96 -29.12
CA ARG A 119 -0.38 -0.32 -29.32
C ARG A 119 -0.83 -0.90 -27.98
N VAL A 120 -2.11 -1.28 -27.92
CA VAL A 120 -2.67 -2.02 -26.79
C VAL A 120 -2.61 -3.52 -27.09
N ARG A 121 -1.95 -4.29 -26.24
CA ARG A 121 -1.88 -5.76 -26.27
C ARG A 121 -2.37 -6.28 -24.91
N ASP A 122 -3.23 -7.30 -24.92
CA ASP A 122 -3.75 -7.92 -23.69
C ASP A 122 -4.28 -6.90 -22.66
N SER A 123 -5.06 -5.92 -23.14
CA SER A 123 -5.61 -4.82 -22.33
C SER A 123 -4.56 -3.93 -21.63
N SER A 124 -3.34 -3.86 -22.15
CA SER A 124 -2.28 -2.99 -21.64
C SER A 124 -1.55 -2.25 -22.76
N ALA A 125 -1.13 -1.01 -22.51
CA ALA A 125 -0.25 -0.24 -23.38
C ALA A 125 1.15 -0.19 -22.74
N GLU A 126 2.16 -0.67 -23.46
CA GLU A 126 3.54 -0.60 -22.99
C GLU A 126 4.20 0.70 -23.49
N LEU A 127 4.83 1.42 -22.58
CA LEU A 127 5.53 2.68 -22.83
C LEU A 127 6.97 2.59 -22.33
N SER A 128 7.93 2.98 -23.16
CA SER A 128 9.36 3.04 -22.79
C SER A 128 9.83 4.48 -22.70
N PHE A 129 10.45 4.84 -21.58
CA PHE A 129 10.91 6.20 -21.29
C PHE A 129 12.44 6.22 -21.32
N THR A 130 13.03 7.06 -22.16
CA THR A 130 14.49 7.19 -22.28
C THR A 130 14.92 8.65 -22.15
N VAL A 131 15.82 8.95 -21.21
CA VAL A 131 16.38 10.32 -21.08
C VAL A 131 17.60 10.44 -22.00
N ARG A 132 17.55 11.32 -23.00
CA ARG A 132 18.67 11.61 -23.91
C ARG A 132 19.34 12.92 -23.50
N ALA A 133 20.57 12.86 -23.02
CA ALA A 133 21.34 14.07 -22.70
C ALA A 133 22.06 14.58 -23.95
N LEU A 134 22.00 15.89 -24.21
CA LEU A 134 22.59 16.50 -25.40
C LEU A 134 24.09 16.84 -25.21
N ASP A 135 24.57 17.03 -23.97
CA ASP A 135 25.95 17.41 -23.67
C ASP A 135 26.46 16.82 -22.34
N GLY A 136 27.68 16.26 -22.31
CA GLY A 136 28.53 16.22 -21.09
C GLY A 136 28.82 14.88 -20.42
N VAL A 137 28.41 13.73 -20.96
CA VAL A 137 28.71 12.40 -20.36
C VAL A 137 30.23 12.17 -20.23
N ASP A 138 31.01 12.74 -21.15
CA ASP A 138 32.48 12.56 -21.21
C ASP A 138 33.30 13.48 -20.28
N ARG A 139 32.68 14.40 -19.53
CA ARG A 139 33.45 15.43 -18.78
C ARG A 139 33.10 15.61 -17.31
N PHE A 140 32.06 14.96 -16.79
CA PHE A 140 31.64 15.15 -15.39
C PHE A 140 32.02 14.00 -14.47
N CYS A 141 32.99 14.25 -13.59
CA CYS A 141 33.29 13.42 -12.42
C CYS A 141 32.47 13.85 -11.18
N GLY A 142 31.15 14.08 -11.35
CA GLY A 142 30.22 14.51 -10.29
C GLY A 142 29.20 13.43 -9.90
N PRO A 143 28.27 13.71 -8.95
CA PRO A 143 27.19 12.81 -8.60
C PRO A 143 26.27 12.54 -9.80
N LEU A 144 25.67 11.34 -9.85
CA LEU A 144 24.75 10.91 -10.92
C LEU A 144 23.65 11.96 -11.12
N GLN A 145 23.45 12.38 -12.38
CA GLN A 145 22.31 13.21 -12.75
C GLN A 145 21.08 12.29 -12.82
N GLN A 146 20.00 12.65 -12.13
CA GLN A 146 18.77 11.85 -12.10
C GLN A 146 17.60 12.77 -12.38
N LEU A 147 16.66 12.33 -13.20
CA LEU A 147 15.39 13.00 -13.48
C LEU A 147 14.30 12.34 -12.65
N THR A 148 13.49 13.11 -11.93
CA THR A 148 12.35 12.60 -11.19
C THR A 148 11.06 12.99 -11.89
N LEU A 149 10.23 12.01 -12.25
CA LEU A 149 8.89 12.22 -12.80
C LEU A 149 7.86 11.99 -11.69
N THR A 150 6.98 12.95 -11.47
CA THR A 150 5.90 12.91 -10.49
C THR A 150 4.55 13.17 -11.15
N ASP A 151 3.48 12.88 -10.42
CA ASP A 151 2.09 13.20 -10.81
C ASP A 151 1.68 12.62 -12.17
N LEU A 152 2.27 11.48 -12.54
CA LEU A 152 1.99 10.80 -13.79
C LEU A 152 0.53 10.34 -13.83
N SER A 153 -0.13 10.62 -14.94
CA SER A 153 -1.51 10.20 -15.20
C SER A 153 -1.73 9.93 -16.68
N THR A 154 -2.66 9.03 -16.96
CA THR A 154 -3.01 8.63 -18.32
C THR A 154 -4.45 9.02 -18.60
N VAL A 155 -4.67 9.67 -19.74
CA VAL A 155 -5.98 10.03 -20.25
C VAL A 155 -6.47 8.93 -21.17
N PHE A 156 -7.70 8.50 -20.93
CA PHE A 156 -8.41 7.51 -21.71
C PHE A 156 -9.67 8.11 -22.29
N THR A 157 -10.06 7.70 -23.49
CA THR A 157 -11.32 8.09 -24.12
C THR A 157 -12.07 6.85 -24.61
N GLY A 158 -13.39 6.98 -24.77
CA GLY A 158 -14.25 5.87 -25.19
C GLY A 158 -15.38 5.62 -24.20
N THR A 159 -16.01 4.47 -24.33
CA THR A 159 -17.18 4.09 -23.54
C THR A 159 -17.03 2.67 -23.03
N GLU A 160 -17.19 2.50 -21.72
CA GLU A 160 -17.18 1.19 -21.08
C GLU A 160 -18.35 0.36 -21.64
N PRO A 161 -18.11 -0.87 -22.14
CA PRO A 161 -19.17 -1.70 -22.68
C PRO A 161 -20.09 -2.18 -21.54
N PRO A 162 -21.38 -2.43 -21.82
CA PRO A 162 -22.28 -2.93 -20.80
C PRO A 162 -21.88 -4.35 -20.37
N VAL A 163 -22.07 -4.65 -19.08
CA VAL A 163 -21.78 -5.97 -18.52
C VAL A 163 -22.87 -6.96 -18.92
N THR A 164 -22.48 -8.08 -19.52
CA THR A 164 -23.42 -9.08 -20.07
C THR A 164 -23.15 -10.50 -19.59
N THR A 165 -21.97 -10.77 -19.05
CA THR A 165 -21.47 -12.09 -18.68
C THR A 165 -20.64 -12.01 -17.40
N ILE A 166 -20.36 -13.15 -16.77
CA ILE A 166 -19.45 -13.19 -15.62
C ILE A 166 -18.02 -12.84 -16.06
N ALA A 167 -17.60 -13.30 -17.25
CA ALA A 167 -16.28 -13.04 -17.81
C ALA A 167 -15.97 -11.55 -18.02
N ASN A 168 -16.95 -10.73 -18.40
CA ASN A 168 -16.78 -9.27 -18.54
C ASN A 168 -17.29 -8.46 -17.34
N PHE A 169 -17.67 -9.13 -16.25
CA PHE A 169 -18.16 -8.45 -15.04
C PHE A 169 -17.03 -7.71 -14.32
N PHE A 170 -15.86 -8.32 -14.17
CA PHE A 170 -14.68 -7.70 -13.54
C PHE A 170 -13.67 -7.31 -14.63
N PRO A 171 -13.64 -6.03 -15.07
CA PRO A 171 -12.71 -5.58 -16.09
C PRO A 171 -11.27 -5.49 -15.54
N PRO A 172 -10.24 -5.33 -16.39
CA PRO A 172 -8.85 -5.22 -15.94
C PRO A 172 -8.58 -4.03 -15.02
N VAL A 173 -9.34 -2.93 -15.18
CA VAL A 173 -9.21 -1.71 -14.38
C VAL A 173 -10.53 -1.42 -13.68
N LEU A 174 -10.51 -1.36 -12.34
CA LEU A 174 -11.65 -1.04 -11.51
C LEU A 174 -11.24 -0.16 -10.34
N GLU A 175 -11.97 0.94 -10.09
CA GLU A 175 -11.70 1.83 -8.95
C GLU A 175 -12.37 1.34 -7.67
N ARG A 176 -13.61 0.82 -7.77
CA ARG A 176 -14.40 0.41 -6.61
C ARG A 176 -15.24 -0.84 -6.85
N ALA A 177 -15.30 -1.71 -5.84
CA ALA A 177 -16.27 -2.79 -5.73
C ALA A 177 -17.11 -2.63 -4.44
N SER A 178 -18.43 -2.54 -4.57
CA SER A 178 -19.34 -2.51 -3.42
C SER A 178 -20.04 -3.85 -3.27
N ILE A 179 -19.87 -4.47 -2.11
CA ILE A 179 -20.46 -5.76 -1.76
C ILE A 179 -21.60 -5.49 -0.79
N TYR A 180 -22.81 -5.88 -1.17
CA TYR A 180 -24.00 -5.74 -0.37
C TYR A 180 -24.31 -7.06 0.33
N ALA A 181 -24.51 -6.98 1.65
CA ALA A 181 -24.87 -8.10 2.50
C ALA A 181 -26.18 -7.78 3.25
N PRO A 182 -26.99 -8.79 3.61
CA PRO A 182 -28.17 -8.57 4.45
C PRO A 182 -27.83 -8.01 5.82
N ASN A 183 -28.69 -7.15 6.37
CA ASN A 183 -28.60 -6.70 7.77
C ASN A 183 -28.61 -7.87 8.78
N ASP A 184 -29.22 -9.00 8.39
CA ASP A 184 -29.32 -10.24 9.17
C ASP A 184 -28.39 -11.35 8.63
N ALA A 185 -27.25 -10.99 8.03
CA ALA A 185 -26.30 -11.93 7.44
C ALA A 185 -25.87 -13.00 8.45
N ASP A 186 -26.09 -14.26 8.10
CA ASP A 186 -25.64 -15.40 8.91
C ASP A 186 -24.14 -15.70 8.70
N PRO A 187 -23.53 -16.60 9.50
CA PRO A 187 -22.09 -16.88 9.38
C PRO A 187 -21.64 -17.32 7.98
N ALA A 188 -22.48 -17.99 7.19
CA ALA A 188 -22.13 -18.41 5.84
C ALA A 188 -22.17 -17.24 4.84
N GLU A 189 -23.11 -16.31 5.01
CA GLU A 189 -23.15 -15.04 4.26
C GLU A 189 -21.92 -14.17 4.62
N GLN A 190 -21.60 -14.03 5.91
CA GLN A 190 -20.41 -13.30 6.39
C GLN A 190 -19.11 -13.90 5.85
N GLN A 191 -18.96 -15.23 5.93
CA GLN A 191 -17.82 -15.97 5.38
C GLN A 191 -17.63 -15.70 3.88
N SER A 192 -18.72 -15.71 3.13
CA SER A 192 -18.71 -15.49 1.68
C SER A 192 -18.34 -14.05 1.32
N VAL A 193 -18.83 -13.07 2.08
CA VAL A 193 -18.45 -11.66 1.93
C VAL A 193 -16.97 -11.46 2.19
N LEU A 194 -16.43 -11.95 3.32
CA LEU A 194 -15.01 -11.78 3.65
C LEU A 194 -14.09 -12.51 2.68
N ARG A 195 -14.49 -13.70 2.20
CA ARG A 195 -13.76 -14.41 1.14
C ARG A 195 -13.79 -13.65 -0.18
N LEU A 196 -14.91 -13.04 -0.54
CA LEU A 196 -15.03 -12.22 -1.75
C LEU A 196 -14.16 -10.96 -1.64
N VAL A 197 -14.13 -10.29 -0.49
CA VAL A 197 -13.25 -9.15 -0.22
C VAL A 197 -11.79 -9.55 -0.47
N SER A 198 -11.30 -10.59 0.20
CA SER A 198 -9.90 -11.02 0.03
C SER A 198 -9.59 -11.47 -1.40
N THR A 199 -10.56 -12.09 -2.08
CA THR A 199 -10.43 -12.50 -3.49
C THR A 199 -10.32 -11.30 -4.43
N LEU A 200 -11.22 -10.32 -4.32
CA LEU A 200 -11.22 -9.14 -5.18
C LEU A 200 -9.98 -8.28 -4.96
N THR A 201 -9.58 -8.08 -3.70
CA THR A 201 -8.36 -7.34 -3.39
C THR A 201 -7.13 -7.98 -4.03
N ARG A 202 -7.02 -9.33 -4.02
CA ARG A 202 -5.91 -10.01 -4.68
C ARG A 202 -6.03 -9.93 -6.20
N LEU A 203 -7.23 -10.13 -6.75
CA LEU A 203 -7.47 -10.13 -8.20
C LEU A 203 -6.99 -8.84 -8.88
N TYR A 204 -7.12 -7.70 -8.18
CA TYR A 204 -6.71 -6.40 -8.72
C TYR A 204 -5.30 -5.98 -8.29
N ALA A 205 -4.59 -6.69 -7.41
CA ALA A 205 -3.23 -6.29 -7.03
C ALA A 205 -2.28 -6.31 -8.25
N PRO A 206 -1.41 -5.28 -8.44
CA PRO A 206 -1.11 -4.17 -7.54
C PRO A 206 -2.02 -2.93 -7.69
N GLN A 207 -3.00 -2.95 -8.58
CA GLN A 207 -3.98 -1.87 -8.69
C GLN A 207 -4.80 -1.73 -7.40
N PRO A 208 -4.87 -0.55 -6.79
CA PRO A 208 -5.68 -0.35 -5.59
C PRO A 208 -7.17 -0.40 -5.96
N LEU A 209 -7.86 -1.42 -5.45
CA LEU A 209 -9.32 -1.53 -5.52
C LEU A 209 -9.93 -1.10 -4.18
N ASP A 210 -10.80 -0.10 -4.20
CA ASP A 210 -11.64 0.28 -3.07
C ASP A 210 -12.77 -0.75 -2.91
N VAL A 211 -12.66 -1.64 -1.92
CA VAL A 211 -13.68 -2.66 -1.63
C VAL A 211 -14.49 -2.19 -0.43
N THR A 212 -15.79 -1.98 -0.62
CA THR A 212 -16.70 -1.52 0.43
C THR A 212 -17.76 -2.59 0.71
N VAL A 213 -18.08 -2.81 1.98
CA VAL A 213 -19.18 -3.69 2.37
C VAL A 213 -20.31 -2.85 2.97
N VAL A 214 -21.53 -3.04 2.44
CA VAL A 214 -22.71 -2.28 2.82
C VAL A 214 -23.81 -3.24 3.26
N ASN A 215 -24.30 -3.04 4.47
CA ASN A 215 -25.46 -3.77 4.98
C ASN A 215 -26.75 -3.18 4.41
N GLN A 216 -27.66 -4.04 3.94
CA GLN A 216 -28.96 -3.65 3.41
C GLN A 216 -30.07 -4.62 3.82
N PRO A 217 -31.35 -4.23 3.72
CA PRO A 217 -32.45 -5.18 3.87
C PRO A 217 -32.37 -6.29 2.81
N ARG A 218 -32.63 -7.54 3.22
CA ARG A 218 -32.61 -8.71 2.34
C ARG A 218 -33.53 -8.53 1.13
N GLY A 219 -33.02 -8.83 -0.07
CA GLY A 219 -33.75 -8.70 -1.33
C GLY A 219 -33.89 -7.27 -1.84
N ALA A 220 -33.30 -6.28 -1.17
CA ALA A 220 -33.20 -4.93 -1.72
C ALA A 220 -32.33 -4.93 -2.99
N SER A 221 -32.75 -4.17 -4.00
CA SER A 221 -31.90 -3.93 -5.17
C SER A 221 -30.81 -2.93 -4.78
N PRO A 222 -29.53 -3.22 -5.07
CA PRO A 222 -28.49 -2.24 -4.87
C PRO A 222 -28.65 -1.07 -5.85
N PRO A 223 -28.08 0.11 -5.56
CA PRO A 223 -28.00 1.21 -6.50
C PRO A 223 -27.17 0.83 -7.75
N PRO A 224 -27.46 1.41 -8.93
CA PRO A 224 -26.66 1.22 -10.12
C PRO A 224 -25.19 1.61 -9.91
N ALA A 225 -24.27 0.82 -10.47
CA ALA A 225 -22.86 1.10 -10.41
C ALA A 225 -22.50 2.28 -11.35
N GLY A 226 -21.58 3.13 -10.91
CA GLY A 226 -20.95 4.14 -11.76
C GLY A 226 -19.88 3.54 -12.68
N ARG A 227 -19.27 4.39 -13.52
CA ARG A 227 -18.15 4.02 -14.39
C ARG A 227 -16.96 3.50 -13.56
N LEU A 228 -16.26 2.46 -14.03
CA LEU A 228 -15.17 1.80 -13.29
C LEU A 228 -15.54 1.33 -11.87
N THR A 229 -16.83 1.08 -11.61
CA THR A 229 -17.28 0.50 -10.35
C THR A 229 -18.12 -0.75 -10.60
N ARG A 230 -18.13 -1.68 -9.63
CA ARG A 230 -18.97 -2.88 -9.68
C ARG A 230 -19.71 -3.11 -8.37
N THR A 231 -20.90 -3.68 -8.52
CA THR A 231 -21.74 -4.03 -7.38
C THR A 231 -21.94 -5.54 -7.31
N VAL A 232 -21.68 -6.12 -6.14
CA VAL A 232 -21.94 -7.53 -5.85
C VAL A 232 -22.94 -7.62 -4.71
N VAL A 233 -23.89 -8.55 -4.80
CA VAL A 233 -24.87 -8.86 -3.76
C VAL A 233 -24.63 -10.29 -3.31
N VAL A 234 -24.34 -10.49 -2.02
CA VAL A 234 -24.14 -11.82 -1.43
C VAL A 234 -25.33 -12.11 -0.53
N GLU A 235 -26.19 -13.04 -0.94
CA GLU A 235 -27.41 -13.37 -0.20
C GLU A 235 -27.70 -14.87 -0.30
N LYS A 236 -28.05 -15.49 0.83
CA LYS A 236 -28.51 -16.88 0.86
C LYS A 236 -29.87 -17.05 0.18
N GLY A 237 -30.09 -18.25 -0.33
CA GLY A 237 -31.32 -18.66 -0.99
C GLY A 237 -31.19 -18.76 -2.51
N GLY A 238 -32.27 -19.20 -3.16
CA GLY A 238 -32.28 -19.47 -4.60
C GLY A 238 -31.38 -20.64 -5.01
N ALA A 239 -31.12 -20.76 -6.33
CA ALA A 239 -30.17 -21.72 -6.84
C ALA A 239 -28.73 -21.25 -6.57
N ALA A 240 -27.88 -22.12 -6.04
CA ALA A 240 -26.48 -21.77 -5.84
C ALA A 240 -25.79 -21.45 -7.17
N GLY A 241 -25.05 -20.34 -7.21
CA GLY A 241 -24.39 -19.86 -8.42
C GLY A 241 -24.02 -18.38 -8.37
N LEU A 242 -23.31 -17.96 -9.41
CA LEU A 242 -23.04 -16.58 -9.78
C LEU A 242 -24.02 -16.19 -10.89
N ARG A 243 -24.66 -15.02 -10.77
CA ARG A 243 -25.55 -14.48 -11.82
C ARG A 243 -25.34 -12.99 -12.00
N VAL A 244 -25.15 -12.56 -13.25
CA VAL A 244 -25.24 -11.15 -13.64
C VAL A 244 -26.72 -10.80 -13.79
N GLU A 245 -27.26 -10.09 -12.81
CA GLU A 245 -28.62 -9.54 -12.86
C GLU A 245 -28.63 -8.28 -13.74
N ASN A 246 -29.76 -8.00 -14.39
CA ASN A 246 -29.93 -6.85 -15.30
C ASN A 246 -28.83 -6.71 -16.37
N ALA A 247 -28.32 -7.83 -16.88
CA ALA A 247 -27.29 -7.90 -17.91
C ALA A 247 -27.62 -7.01 -19.12
N GLY A 248 -26.62 -6.27 -19.61
CA GLY A 248 -26.75 -5.32 -20.72
C GLY A 248 -27.23 -3.93 -20.31
N SER A 249 -27.54 -3.69 -19.03
CA SER A 249 -28.01 -2.40 -18.53
C SER A 249 -27.04 -1.74 -17.55
N PRO A 250 -27.13 -0.41 -17.31
CA PRO A 250 -26.35 0.27 -16.28
C PRO A 250 -26.64 -0.20 -14.84
N ALA A 251 -27.76 -0.90 -14.63
CA ALA A 251 -28.15 -1.44 -13.33
C ALA A 251 -27.67 -2.90 -13.12
N ALA A 252 -26.70 -3.36 -13.93
CA ALA A 252 -26.15 -4.70 -13.80
C ALA A 252 -25.37 -4.87 -12.49
N TYR A 253 -25.60 -5.99 -11.80
CA TYR A 253 -24.85 -6.37 -10.60
C TYR A 253 -24.65 -7.88 -10.55
N LEU A 254 -23.61 -8.33 -9.86
CA LEU A 254 -23.34 -9.75 -9.67
C LEU A 254 -24.06 -10.23 -8.42
N ARG A 255 -24.89 -11.25 -8.53
CA ARG A 255 -25.50 -11.95 -7.40
C ARG A 255 -24.72 -13.23 -7.12
N VAL A 256 -24.28 -13.40 -5.88
CA VAL A 256 -23.74 -14.64 -5.32
C VAL A 256 -24.85 -15.25 -4.46
N SER A 257 -25.36 -16.41 -4.88
CA SER A 257 -26.44 -17.11 -4.19
C SER A 257 -26.06 -18.56 -3.83
N GLY A 258 -26.73 -19.12 -2.83
CA GLY A 258 -26.45 -20.45 -2.29
C GLY A 258 -26.94 -20.63 -0.86
N THR A 259 -26.58 -21.74 -0.23
CA THR A 259 -26.89 -22.05 1.17
C THR A 259 -25.67 -22.64 1.86
N GLY A 260 -25.37 -22.20 3.08
CA GLY A 260 -24.18 -22.67 3.81
C GLY A 260 -22.90 -22.48 2.98
N ASP A 261 -22.05 -23.51 2.94
CA ASP A 261 -20.77 -23.49 2.25
C ASP A 261 -20.87 -23.37 0.72
N ASP A 262 -22.06 -23.57 0.13
CA ASP A 262 -22.26 -23.37 -1.30
C ASP A 262 -21.99 -21.90 -1.70
N LEU A 263 -22.32 -20.94 -0.82
CA LEU A 263 -22.09 -19.51 -1.09
C LEU A 263 -20.60 -19.21 -1.26
N SER A 264 -19.78 -19.70 -0.33
CA SER A 264 -18.34 -19.47 -0.38
C SER A 264 -17.71 -20.26 -1.53
N THR A 265 -18.24 -21.45 -1.85
CA THR A 265 -17.82 -22.25 -3.00
C THR A 265 -17.94 -21.48 -4.31
N GLN A 266 -19.01 -20.70 -4.52
CA GLN A 266 -19.20 -19.91 -5.75
C GLN A 266 -18.10 -18.86 -5.96
N VAL A 267 -17.56 -18.29 -4.88
CA VAL A 267 -16.45 -17.32 -4.94
C VAL A 267 -15.17 -17.95 -5.50
N SER A 268 -15.03 -19.28 -5.43
CA SER A 268 -13.85 -19.99 -5.91
C SER A 268 -13.60 -19.83 -7.41
N LEU A 269 -14.63 -19.50 -8.22
CA LEU A 269 -14.43 -19.18 -9.64
C LEU A 269 -13.54 -17.95 -9.82
N LEU A 270 -13.79 -16.92 -9.00
CA LEU A 270 -13.00 -15.68 -8.97
C LEU A 270 -11.63 -15.95 -8.31
N ALA A 271 -11.61 -16.75 -7.25
CA ALA A 271 -10.40 -17.00 -6.47
C ALA A 271 -9.31 -17.76 -7.24
N ASN A 272 -9.64 -18.46 -8.32
CA ASN A 272 -8.69 -19.18 -9.16
C ASN A 272 -8.45 -18.48 -10.52
N ASP A 273 -8.91 -17.23 -10.67
CA ASP A 273 -8.78 -16.44 -11.91
C ASP A 273 -9.44 -17.10 -13.15
N LEU A 274 -10.45 -17.95 -12.92
CA LEU A 274 -11.15 -18.73 -13.97
C LEU A 274 -12.44 -18.07 -14.46
N GLN A 275 -12.78 -16.88 -13.95
CA GLN A 275 -13.99 -16.15 -14.31
C GLN A 275 -14.09 -15.83 -15.80
N THR A 276 -12.95 -15.67 -16.47
CA THR A 276 -12.86 -15.37 -17.91
C THR A 276 -13.42 -16.49 -18.80
N LEU A 277 -13.50 -17.72 -18.27
CA LEU A 277 -14.12 -18.87 -18.94
C LEU A 277 -15.66 -18.80 -18.90
N ALA A 278 -16.25 -18.10 -17.93
CA ALA A 278 -17.68 -17.96 -17.75
C ALA A 278 -18.26 -16.87 -18.67
N GLN A 279 -18.24 -17.11 -19.98
CA GLN A 279 -18.76 -16.22 -21.03
C GLN A 279 -20.31 -16.20 -21.09
N THR A 280 -20.96 -16.49 -19.97
CA THR A 280 -22.42 -16.53 -19.79
C THR A 280 -22.80 -15.65 -18.60
N PRO A 281 -24.05 -15.16 -18.53
CA PRO A 281 -24.53 -14.38 -17.38
C PRO A 281 -24.73 -15.24 -16.12
N VAL A 282 -24.71 -16.57 -16.23
CA VAL A 282 -24.90 -17.50 -15.11
C VAL A 282 -23.80 -18.54 -15.14
N ALA A 283 -23.19 -18.81 -13.98
CA ALA A 283 -22.28 -19.92 -13.77
C ALA A 283 -22.51 -20.53 -12.38
N ARG A 284 -22.16 -21.80 -12.23
CA ARG A 284 -22.25 -22.52 -10.97
C ARG A 284 -20.98 -23.32 -10.76
N VAL A 285 -20.45 -23.22 -9.55
CA VAL A 285 -19.28 -23.97 -9.08
C VAL A 285 -19.80 -25.11 -8.24
N GLU A 286 -19.60 -26.34 -8.70
CA GLU A 286 -19.97 -27.55 -7.96
C GLU A 286 -18.91 -27.93 -6.92
N GLN A 287 -17.65 -27.60 -7.19
CA GLN A 287 -16.53 -27.89 -6.30
C GLN A 287 -15.54 -26.73 -6.30
N ALA A 288 -15.16 -26.28 -5.10
CA ALA A 288 -14.12 -25.28 -4.95
C ALA A 288 -12.78 -25.83 -5.47
N GLY A 289 -12.17 -25.12 -6.43
CA GLY A 289 -10.80 -25.39 -6.86
C GLY A 289 -9.82 -25.00 -5.76
N SER A 290 -8.73 -25.77 -5.61
CA SER A 290 -7.60 -25.47 -4.73
C SER A 290 -6.38 -25.07 -5.56
N GLY A 291 -5.76 -23.93 -5.25
CA GLY A 291 -4.44 -23.59 -5.78
C GLY A 291 -3.35 -24.44 -5.13
N GLU A 292 -2.26 -24.71 -5.85
CA GLU A 292 -1.09 -25.39 -5.28
C GLU A 292 -0.45 -24.53 -4.18
N VAL A 293 -0.51 -25.02 -2.94
CA VAL A 293 0.29 -24.46 -1.85
C VAL A 293 1.74 -24.87 -2.10
N ARG A 294 2.57 -23.95 -2.59
CA ARG A 294 4.02 -24.16 -2.67
C ARG A 294 4.57 -24.30 -1.25
N GLY A 295 4.75 -25.55 -0.83
CA GLY A 295 5.30 -25.95 0.45
C GLY A 295 6.77 -26.33 0.29
N GLY A 296 7.65 -25.46 0.77
CA GLY A 296 9.07 -25.70 0.83
C GLY A 296 9.75 -24.54 1.54
N ASP A 297 10.71 -24.84 2.39
CA ASP A 297 11.51 -23.80 3.06
C ASP A 297 12.72 -23.37 2.21
N VAL A 298 12.96 -24.03 1.07
CA VAL A 298 14.00 -23.65 0.10
C VAL A 298 13.34 -23.21 -1.20
N MET A 299 13.66 -22.00 -1.65
CA MET A 299 13.13 -21.41 -2.88
C MET A 299 14.27 -20.80 -3.69
N THR A 300 14.23 -20.94 -5.02
CA THR A 300 15.21 -20.27 -5.89
C THR A 300 14.75 -18.86 -6.24
N PHE A 301 15.68 -18.00 -6.59
CA PHE A 301 15.40 -16.64 -7.06
C PHE A 301 14.54 -16.67 -8.32
N GLY A 302 14.78 -17.62 -9.23
CA GLY A 302 13.92 -17.84 -10.39
C GLY A 302 12.47 -18.20 -10.03
N GLN A 303 12.23 -19.00 -8.98
CA GLN A 303 10.88 -19.32 -8.50
C GLN A 303 10.17 -18.12 -7.87
N LEU A 304 10.93 -17.21 -7.27
CA LEU A 304 10.42 -15.99 -6.63
C LEU A 304 10.38 -14.78 -7.58
N ASN A 305 10.76 -14.98 -8.85
CA ASN A 305 10.94 -13.91 -9.83
C ASN A 305 11.89 -12.79 -9.33
N LEU A 306 12.89 -13.16 -8.54
CA LEU A 306 13.97 -12.29 -8.08
C LEU A 306 15.05 -12.24 -9.15
N ASN A 307 14.87 -11.38 -10.15
CA ASN A 307 15.82 -11.16 -11.22
C ASN A 307 16.42 -9.75 -11.13
N GLY A 308 17.62 -9.59 -11.68
CA GLY A 308 18.30 -8.31 -11.63
C GLY A 308 19.51 -8.27 -12.52
N ARG A 309 19.59 -7.24 -13.35
CA ARG A 309 20.73 -6.94 -14.23
C ARG A 309 20.96 -5.44 -14.22
N THR A 310 22.20 -5.02 -14.15
CA THR A 310 22.57 -3.61 -14.23
C THR A 310 23.92 -3.45 -14.91
N GLU A 311 24.11 -2.32 -15.58
CA GLU A 311 25.38 -1.92 -16.15
C GLU A 311 26.00 -0.85 -15.26
N VAL A 312 27.27 -1.03 -14.92
CA VAL A 312 27.96 -0.27 -13.88
C VAL A 312 29.16 0.43 -14.49
N LEU A 313 29.16 1.76 -14.38
CA LEU A 313 30.32 2.61 -14.61
C LEU A 313 30.41 3.59 -13.43
N ARG A 314 31.49 3.54 -12.65
CA ARG A 314 31.67 4.20 -11.34
C ARG A 314 30.78 3.65 -10.24
N SER A 315 29.48 3.75 -10.39
CA SER A 315 28.49 3.29 -9.42
C SER A 315 27.21 2.82 -10.09
N GLY A 316 26.64 1.74 -9.58
CA GLY A 316 25.35 1.22 -10.03
C GLY A 316 24.60 0.65 -8.84
N SER A 317 23.28 0.61 -8.94
CA SER A 317 22.46 -0.02 -7.90
C SER A 317 21.48 -0.98 -8.52
N LEU A 318 21.21 -2.06 -7.80
CA LEU A 318 20.21 -3.04 -8.13
C LEU A 318 19.46 -3.40 -6.84
N ARG A 319 18.14 -3.40 -6.86
CA ARG A 319 17.30 -3.81 -5.74
C ARG A 319 16.47 -4.99 -6.20
N VAL A 320 16.50 -6.08 -5.44
CA VAL A 320 15.57 -7.20 -5.61
C VAL A 320 14.91 -7.47 -4.28
N GLY A 321 13.66 -7.90 -4.28
CA GLY A 321 12.97 -8.17 -3.04
C GLY A 321 11.70 -8.95 -3.27
N VAL A 322 11.26 -9.63 -2.21
CA VAL A 322 10.07 -10.46 -2.21
C VAL A 322 9.25 -10.18 -0.96
N GLY A 323 7.93 -10.14 -1.10
CA GLY A 323 7.04 -10.07 0.05
C GLY A 323 7.20 -11.30 0.93
N ARG A 324 7.20 -11.12 2.26
CA ARG A 324 7.30 -12.22 3.25
C ARG A 324 6.28 -13.32 3.01
N SER A 325 5.08 -12.97 2.53
CA SER A 325 4.03 -13.93 2.19
C SER A 325 4.41 -14.90 1.06
N ALA A 326 5.31 -14.53 0.13
CA ALA A 326 5.76 -15.45 -0.91
C ALA A 326 6.63 -16.60 -0.34
N LEU A 327 7.32 -16.36 0.79
CA LEU A 327 8.27 -17.27 1.43
C LEU A 327 7.62 -18.45 2.17
N GLY A 328 6.34 -18.69 2.00
CA GLY A 328 5.64 -19.82 2.61
C GLY A 328 4.97 -19.50 3.95
N ASN A 329 4.23 -20.48 4.47
CA ASN A 329 3.33 -20.29 5.60
C ASN A 329 4.09 -20.31 6.95
N GLY A 330 3.63 -19.48 7.89
CA GLY A 330 4.15 -19.46 9.27
C GLY A 330 5.31 -18.49 9.49
N ARG A 331 5.65 -18.32 10.77
CA ARG A 331 6.67 -17.36 11.22
C ARG A 331 8.05 -17.71 10.70
N ILE A 332 8.82 -16.66 10.42
CA ILE A 332 10.20 -16.74 9.93
C ILE A 332 11.08 -16.11 11.01
N ASP A 333 12.05 -16.89 11.47
CA ASP A 333 13.08 -16.47 12.41
C ASP A 333 14.29 -15.90 11.68
N SER A 334 14.73 -16.61 10.62
CA SER A 334 15.85 -16.19 9.78
C SER A 334 15.71 -16.66 8.34
N VAL A 335 16.39 -15.98 7.42
CA VAL A 335 16.49 -16.38 6.01
C VAL A 335 17.96 -16.46 5.62
N GLN A 336 18.42 -17.63 5.23
CA GLN A 336 19.74 -17.80 4.65
C GLN A 336 19.66 -17.58 3.13
N VAL A 337 20.48 -16.67 2.62
CA VAL A 337 20.61 -16.38 1.19
C VAL A 337 21.86 -17.06 0.67
N HIS A 338 21.73 -17.86 -0.39
CA HIS A 338 22.85 -18.30 -1.22
C HIS A 338 22.75 -17.57 -2.56
N LEU A 339 23.58 -16.55 -2.73
CA LEU A 339 23.58 -15.66 -3.88
C LEU A 339 24.64 -16.11 -4.89
N LEU A 340 24.20 -16.30 -6.12
CA LEU A 340 25.02 -16.51 -7.30
C LEU A 340 24.82 -15.33 -8.25
N ALA A 341 25.90 -14.76 -8.77
CA ALA A 341 25.83 -13.72 -9.78
C ALA A 341 27.00 -13.82 -10.77
N ASP A 342 26.74 -13.42 -12.01
CA ASP A 342 27.74 -13.28 -13.06
C ASP A 342 27.99 -11.80 -13.35
N TYR A 343 29.24 -11.44 -13.64
CA TYR A 343 29.61 -10.09 -14.03
C TYR A 343 30.71 -10.09 -15.09
N THR A 344 30.84 -8.98 -15.83
CA THR A 344 31.95 -8.81 -16.77
C THR A 344 33.28 -8.88 -16.01
N PRO A 345 34.19 -9.82 -16.31
CA PRO A 345 35.49 -9.92 -15.63
C PRO A 345 36.22 -8.58 -15.55
N VAL A 346 36.68 -8.23 -14.36
CA VAL A 346 37.35 -6.95 -14.07
C VAL A 346 38.84 -7.13 -14.26
N SER A 347 39.47 -6.24 -15.03
CA SER A 347 40.92 -6.25 -15.23
C SER A 347 41.65 -6.07 -13.90
N GLU A 348 42.81 -6.70 -13.72
CA GLU A 348 43.66 -6.54 -12.51
C GLU A 348 44.10 -5.07 -12.27
N ASP A 349 44.04 -4.27 -13.33
CA ASP A 349 44.39 -2.86 -13.31
C ASP A 349 43.24 -1.93 -12.89
N ASP A 350 42.01 -2.43 -12.84
CA ASP A 350 40.78 -1.73 -12.46
C ASP A 350 40.30 -2.18 -11.07
N ALA A 351 39.37 -1.43 -10.47
CA ALA A 351 38.82 -1.78 -9.16
C ALA A 351 37.29 -1.85 -9.21
N ALA A 352 36.70 -2.92 -8.68
CA ALA A 352 35.26 -3.05 -8.56
C ALA A 352 34.86 -3.74 -7.26
N ALA A 353 33.73 -3.34 -6.70
CA ALA A 353 33.20 -3.91 -5.47
C ALA A 353 31.67 -3.95 -5.48
N VAL A 354 31.14 -4.84 -4.64
CA VAL A 354 29.72 -4.93 -4.35
C VAL A 354 29.51 -4.87 -2.84
N VAL A 355 28.54 -4.07 -2.42
CA VAL A 355 28.02 -4.02 -1.04
C VAL A 355 26.55 -4.39 -1.11
N ILE A 356 26.14 -5.38 -0.32
CA ILE A 356 24.75 -5.84 -0.25
C ILE A 356 24.20 -5.44 1.10
N ARG A 357 23.05 -4.76 1.09
CA ARG A 357 22.31 -4.36 2.29
C ARG A 357 20.94 -5.04 2.35
N SER A 358 20.45 -5.30 3.55
CA SER A 358 19.07 -5.74 3.79
C SER A 358 18.09 -4.56 3.87
N SER A 359 16.81 -4.87 4.01
CA SER A 359 15.71 -3.91 4.12
C SER A 359 15.88 -2.85 5.24
N ASP A 360 16.60 -3.18 6.31
CA ASP A 360 16.91 -2.28 7.43
C ASP A 360 18.16 -1.41 7.19
N GLY A 361 18.81 -1.54 6.04
CA GLY A 361 20.01 -0.81 5.65
C GLY A 361 21.32 -1.39 6.18
N SER A 362 21.26 -2.47 6.98
CA SER A 362 22.46 -3.14 7.49
C SER A 362 23.21 -3.86 6.37
N VAL A 363 24.55 -3.85 6.43
CA VAL A 363 25.39 -4.50 5.41
C VAL A 363 25.49 -5.99 5.74
N VAL A 364 24.98 -6.82 4.84
CA VAL A 364 24.95 -8.29 5.00
C VAL A 364 26.08 -8.98 4.24
N TYR A 365 26.64 -8.31 3.23
CA TYR A 365 27.78 -8.81 2.47
C TYR A 365 28.59 -7.67 1.83
N THR A 366 29.90 -7.87 1.66
CA THR A 366 30.78 -7.00 0.87
C THR A 366 31.82 -7.87 0.17
N GLY A 367 32.06 -7.62 -1.12
CA GLY A 367 33.02 -8.38 -1.91
C GLY A 367 33.67 -7.53 -3.01
N VAL A 368 34.87 -7.93 -3.42
CA VAL A 368 35.56 -7.39 -4.60
C VAL A 368 35.11 -8.17 -5.84
N LEU A 369 34.92 -7.49 -6.97
CA LEU A 369 34.67 -8.12 -8.26
C LEU A 369 35.99 -8.20 -9.04
N ASP A 370 36.38 -9.39 -9.45
CA ASP A 370 37.72 -9.70 -9.96
C ASP A 370 37.70 -10.29 -11.39
N THR A 371 38.78 -10.95 -11.79
CA THR A 371 38.93 -11.54 -13.12
C THR A 371 38.09 -12.81 -13.33
N THR A 372 37.45 -13.36 -12.28
CA THR A 372 36.65 -14.60 -12.39
C THR A 372 35.32 -14.39 -13.08
N GLY A 373 34.77 -13.17 -13.02
CA GLY A 373 33.44 -12.86 -13.55
C GLY A 373 32.29 -13.52 -12.77
N ARG A 374 32.53 -14.05 -11.57
CA ARG A 374 31.53 -14.76 -10.77
C ARG A 374 31.55 -14.34 -9.30
N LEU A 375 30.36 -14.32 -8.70
CA LEU A 375 30.15 -14.11 -7.27
C LEU A 375 29.35 -15.29 -6.71
N ASP A 376 29.89 -15.92 -5.66
CA ASP A 376 29.22 -16.95 -4.87
C ASP A 376 29.30 -16.52 -3.40
N ALA A 377 28.17 -16.12 -2.82
CA ALA A 377 28.10 -15.57 -1.47
C ALA A 377 26.98 -16.23 -0.67
N THR A 378 27.22 -16.49 0.61
CA THR A 378 26.21 -16.96 1.54
C THR A 378 26.16 -16.05 2.77
N PHE A 379 24.97 -15.60 3.15
CA PHE A 379 24.75 -14.76 4.32
C PHE A 379 23.35 -15.01 4.90
N VAL A 380 23.12 -14.58 6.15
CA VAL A 380 21.86 -14.80 6.87
C VAL A 380 21.23 -13.46 7.22
N LEU A 381 19.94 -13.33 6.93
CA LEU A 381 19.07 -12.24 7.35
C LEU A 381 18.37 -12.65 8.64
N ARG A 382 18.37 -11.77 9.65
CA ARG A 382 17.70 -11.97 10.95
C ARG A 382 16.92 -10.72 11.36
N ASP A 383 16.01 -10.89 12.30
CA ASP A 383 15.34 -9.80 13.00
C ASP A 383 14.69 -8.78 12.04
N GLN A 384 15.03 -7.50 12.18
CA GLN A 384 14.47 -6.37 11.42
C GLN A 384 14.77 -6.42 9.90
N ALA A 385 15.74 -7.24 9.47
CA ALA A 385 15.97 -7.49 8.04
C ALA A 385 14.81 -8.27 7.39
N ILE A 386 13.96 -8.92 8.19
CA ILE A 386 12.77 -9.69 7.76
C ILE A 386 11.51 -8.92 8.14
N GLY A 387 11.28 -7.80 7.45
CA GLY A 387 10.04 -7.03 7.58
C GLY A 387 8.89 -7.64 6.76
N GLN A 388 7.99 -6.77 6.29
CA GLN A 388 6.96 -7.14 5.33
C GLN A 388 7.56 -7.61 3.99
N PHE A 389 8.71 -7.04 3.61
CA PHE A 389 9.47 -7.39 2.42
C PHE A 389 10.90 -7.77 2.82
N VAL A 390 11.37 -8.88 2.23
CA VAL A 390 12.77 -9.28 2.28
C VAL A 390 13.42 -8.74 1.02
N SER A 391 14.16 -7.65 1.17
CA SER A 391 14.81 -6.92 0.08
C SER A 391 16.32 -6.92 0.24
N LEU A 392 17.01 -6.99 -0.90
CA LEU A 392 18.46 -6.94 -1.02
C LEU A 392 18.84 -5.77 -1.94
N ASP A 393 19.59 -4.83 -1.38
CA ASP A 393 20.08 -3.63 -2.05
C ASP A 393 21.56 -3.81 -2.39
N PHE A 394 21.84 -3.92 -3.68
CA PHE A 394 23.18 -4.05 -4.23
C PHE A 394 23.68 -2.67 -4.61
N ALA A 395 24.74 -2.21 -3.94
CA ALA A 395 25.51 -1.06 -4.33
C ALA A 395 26.81 -1.54 -4.97
N LEU A 396 26.94 -1.32 -6.28
CA LEU A 396 28.09 -1.71 -7.08
C LEU A 396 28.96 -0.50 -7.36
N THR A 397 30.27 -0.67 -7.32
CA THR A 397 31.23 0.34 -7.76
C THR A 397 32.20 -0.26 -8.76
N TYR A 398 32.57 0.53 -9.76
CA TYR A 398 33.55 0.15 -10.78
C TYR A 398 34.39 1.36 -11.19
N SER A 399 35.67 1.36 -10.84
CA SER A 399 36.62 2.42 -11.12
C SER A 399 37.67 1.93 -12.12
N PRO A 400 37.49 2.20 -13.43
CA PRO A 400 38.50 1.90 -14.44
C PRO A 400 39.74 2.79 -14.26
N ARG A 401 40.91 2.29 -14.63
CA ARG A 401 42.18 3.05 -14.58
C ARG A 401 42.24 4.18 -15.61
N GLN A 402 41.59 4.01 -16.77
CA GLN A 402 41.52 5.06 -17.80
C GLN A 402 40.48 6.12 -17.43
N ALA A 403 40.79 7.40 -17.72
CA ALA A 403 39.85 8.49 -17.52
C ALA A 403 38.58 8.27 -18.34
N CYS A 404 37.41 8.61 -17.77
CA CYS A 404 36.11 8.51 -18.43
C CYS A 404 36.18 9.14 -19.83
N GLY A 405 36.03 8.31 -20.85
CA GLY A 405 35.93 8.71 -22.25
C GLY A 405 34.97 7.80 -23.01
N PRO A 406 34.62 8.14 -24.26
CA PRO A 406 33.53 7.49 -25.01
C PRO A 406 33.78 6.00 -25.35
N LEU A 407 34.98 5.50 -25.06
CA LEU A 407 35.38 4.10 -25.25
C LEU A 407 35.42 3.29 -23.93
N THR A 408 34.98 3.88 -22.81
CA THR A 408 34.96 3.20 -21.51
C THR A 408 33.73 2.30 -21.44
N ALA A 409 33.93 0.99 -21.54
CA ALA A 409 32.84 0.03 -21.44
C ALA A 409 32.40 -0.14 -19.96
N PRO A 410 31.09 -0.10 -19.66
CA PRO A 410 30.59 -0.50 -18.36
C PRO A 410 30.81 -2.00 -18.13
N ILE A 411 30.86 -2.42 -16.87
CA ILE A 411 30.72 -3.83 -16.53
C ILE A 411 29.25 -4.16 -16.33
N THR A 412 28.81 -5.34 -16.77
CA THR A 412 27.48 -5.85 -16.45
C THR A 412 27.56 -6.64 -15.14
N PHE A 413 26.56 -6.51 -14.27
CA PHE A 413 26.32 -7.39 -13.13
C PHE A 413 24.93 -7.99 -13.24
N GLN A 414 24.80 -9.30 -13.07
CA GLN A 414 23.54 -10.02 -13.22
C GLN A 414 23.39 -11.12 -12.17
N ILE A 415 22.24 -11.14 -11.50
CA ILE A 415 21.89 -12.18 -10.52
C ILE A 415 21.49 -13.47 -11.26
N ASP A 416 22.07 -14.61 -10.87
CA ASP A 416 21.72 -15.92 -11.42
C ASP A 416 20.43 -16.44 -10.75
N PRO A 417 19.41 -16.86 -11.52
CA PRO A 417 18.15 -17.37 -10.98
C PRO A 417 18.29 -18.67 -10.15
N ARG A 418 19.45 -19.34 -10.19
CA ARG A 418 19.79 -20.49 -9.33
C ARG A 418 20.16 -20.11 -7.91
N SER A 419 20.37 -18.82 -7.63
CA SER A 419 20.45 -18.31 -6.25
C SER A 419 19.26 -18.82 -5.43
N SER A 420 19.42 -19.02 -4.13
CA SER A 420 18.38 -19.59 -3.28
C SER A 420 18.20 -18.86 -1.95
N LEU A 421 16.99 -18.97 -1.41
CA LEU A 421 16.61 -18.57 -0.07
C LEU A 421 16.20 -19.82 0.70
N THR A 422 16.76 -19.99 1.90
CA THR A 422 16.35 -21.00 2.87
C THR A 422 15.73 -20.32 4.07
N VAL A 423 14.46 -20.62 4.34
CA VAL A 423 13.64 -20.06 5.40
C VAL A 423 13.76 -20.92 6.65
N HIS A 424 14.14 -20.32 7.78
CA HIS A 424 14.10 -20.96 9.08
C HIS A 424 12.85 -20.50 9.82
N ARG A 425 11.96 -21.45 10.13
CA ARG A 425 10.67 -21.19 10.80
C ARG A 425 10.86 -21.10 12.30
N GLY A 426 10.12 -20.19 12.94
CA GLY A 426 10.13 -20.06 14.40
C GLY A 426 9.97 -18.62 14.87
N GLY A 427 10.29 -18.41 16.15
CA GLY A 427 10.22 -17.12 16.81
C GLY A 427 8.94 -16.91 17.63
N PRO A 428 8.98 -16.00 18.62
CA PRO A 428 7.80 -15.58 19.38
C PRO A 428 6.77 -14.88 18.47
N PRO A 429 5.48 -14.83 18.84
CA PRO A 429 4.48 -14.14 18.05
C PRO A 429 4.77 -12.63 18.06
N PRO A 430 4.94 -11.99 16.90
CA PRO A 430 5.16 -10.55 16.82
C PRO A 430 3.88 -9.79 17.19
N GLY A 431 4.01 -8.72 17.98
CA GLY A 431 2.90 -7.79 18.25
C GLY A 431 2.87 -6.63 17.27
N GLY A 432 1.86 -5.78 17.39
CA GLY A 432 1.73 -4.53 16.64
C GLY A 432 1.28 -4.67 15.19
N PHE A 433 1.03 -3.54 14.55
CA PHE A 433 0.48 -3.50 13.18
C PHE A 433 1.42 -4.11 12.13
N SER A 434 2.73 -4.02 12.34
CA SER A 434 3.78 -4.58 11.49
C SER A 434 3.81 -6.11 11.44
N SER A 435 3.15 -6.80 12.40
CA SER A 435 3.01 -8.26 12.40
C SER A 435 2.08 -8.77 11.29
N ILE A 436 1.21 -7.91 10.79
CA ILE A 436 0.17 -8.20 9.80
C ILE A 436 0.67 -7.70 8.43
N PRO A 437 0.56 -8.49 7.34
CA PRO A 437 -0.33 -9.63 7.13
C PRO A 437 0.24 -10.99 7.52
N ALA A 438 1.48 -11.04 7.98
CA ALA A 438 2.20 -12.29 7.96
C ALA A 438 1.72 -13.32 9.00
N GLU A 439 1.18 -12.88 10.14
CA GLU A 439 0.50 -13.77 11.11
C GLU A 439 -0.88 -14.26 10.64
N PHE A 440 -1.45 -13.65 9.58
CA PHE A 440 -2.75 -14.02 9.03
C PHE A 440 -2.63 -14.89 7.78
N SER A 441 -1.41 -15.19 7.32
CA SER A 441 -1.18 -15.93 6.08
C SER A 441 -1.02 -17.44 6.32
N PRO A 442 -1.71 -18.31 5.54
CA PRO A 442 -2.73 -17.98 4.53
C PRO A 442 -4.15 -17.89 5.09
N SER A 443 -4.37 -18.37 6.32
CA SER A 443 -5.69 -18.47 6.95
C SER A 443 -5.68 -17.85 8.35
N PHE A 444 -6.77 -17.20 8.72
CA PHE A 444 -6.97 -16.61 10.04
C PHE A 444 -8.46 -16.63 10.39
N LEU A 445 -8.76 -16.62 11.69
CA LEU A 445 -10.13 -16.63 12.17
C LEU A 445 -10.70 -15.22 12.19
N VAL A 446 -12.00 -15.08 11.95
CA VAL A 446 -12.74 -13.84 12.09
C VAL A 446 -13.92 -14.08 13.03
N ALA A 447 -14.05 -13.28 14.07
CA ALA A 447 -15.21 -13.33 14.96
C ALA A 447 -15.90 -11.98 15.05
N LEU A 448 -17.22 -12.00 14.93
CA LEU A 448 -18.12 -10.87 15.11
C LEU A 448 -19.04 -11.20 16.28
N ASP A 449 -19.13 -10.33 17.30
CA ASP A 449 -19.97 -10.60 18.48
C ASP A 449 -21.46 -10.22 18.28
N GLY A 450 -21.79 -9.54 17.17
CA GLY A 450 -23.14 -9.12 16.82
C GLY A 450 -23.65 -7.87 17.55
N SER A 451 -22.81 -7.20 18.34
CA SER A 451 -23.20 -6.01 19.11
C SER A 451 -23.29 -4.72 18.28
N GLY A 452 -22.54 -4.65 17.17
CA GLY A 452 -22.43 -3.46 16.32
C GLY A 452 -23.21 -3.56 15.02
N PRO A 453 -23.78 -2.46 14.51
CA PRO A 453 -24.59 -2.46 13.29
C PRO A 453 -23.77 -2.66 12.00
N ASN A 454 -22.45 -2.45 12.04
CA ASN A 454 -21.57 -2.52 10.86
C ASN A 454 -20.31 -3.39 11.06
N GLN A 455 -20.36 -4.40 11.93
CA GLN A 455 -19.18 -5.21 12.25
C GLN A 455 -18.58 -5.94 11.04
N LEU A 456 -19.44 -6.44 10.14
CA LEU A 456 -19.00 -7.07 8.90
C LEU A 456 -18.24 -6.09 8.00
N GLY A 457 -18.67 -4.81 7.99
CA GLY A 457 -17.96 -3.73 7.28
C GLY A 457 -16.57 -3.49 7.85
N TYR A 458 -16.45 -3.30 9.18
CA TYR A 458 -15.14 -3.14 9.82
C TYR A 458 -14.22 -4.34 9.61
N ALA A 459 -14.76 -5.56 9.69
CA ALA A 459 -13.99 -6.76 9.42
C ALA A 459 -13.51 -6.79 7.96
N ALA A 460 -14.38 -6.46 7.01
CA ALA A 460 -14.04 -6.39 5.60
C ALA A 460 -12.97 -5.35 5.29
N ASP A 461 -13.02 -4.16 5.91
CA ASP A 461 -12.01 -3.12 5.74
C ASP A 461 -10.62 -3.61 6.21
N VAL A 462 -10.56 -4.30 7.36
CA VAL A 462 -9.32 -4.95 7.81
C VAL A 462 -8.89 -6.04 6.83
N VAL A 463 -9.78 -6.97 6.44
CA VAL A 463 -9.44 -8.04 5.50
C VAL A 463 -8.93 -7.48 4.17
N ALA A 464 -9.52 -6.41 3.64
CA ALA A 464 -9.07 -5.73 2.43
C ALA A 464 -7.68 -5.12 2.62
N ALA A 465 -7.46 -4.37 3.70
CA ALA A 465 -6.17 -3.77 4.01
C ALA A 465 -5.06 -4.82 4.15
N VAL A 466 -5.32 -5.90 4.89
CA VAL A 466 -4.38 -7.02 5.07
C VAL A 466 -4.14 -7.77 3.76
N SER A 467 -5.17 -7.97 2.95
CA SER A 467 -5.05 -8.67 1.66
C SER A 467 -4.19 -7.88 0.66
N ARG A 468 -4.25 -6.54 0.65
CA ARG A 468 -3.38 -5.69 -0.19
C ARG A 468 -1.90 -5.86 0.13
N LEU A 469 -1.58 -6.21 1.38
CA LEU A 469 -0.21 -6.43 1.83
C LEU A 469 0.32 -7.85 1.53
N SER A 470 -0.54 -8.75 1.06
CA SER A 470 -0.24 -10.17 0.81
C SER A 470 -0.26 -10.50 -0.68
N SER A 471 0.78 -11.19 -1.17
CA SER A 471 0.77 -11.75 -2.53
C SER A 471 0.03 -13.08 -2.64
N ARG A 472 -0.35 -13.68 -1.49
CA ARG A 472 -1.14 -14.92 -1.41
C ARG A 472 -2.61 -14.63 -1.12
N GLN A 473 -3.50 -15.48 -1.61
CA GLN A 473 -4.89 -15.50 -1.19
C GLN A 473 -4.96 -15.70 0.32
N LEU A 474 -5.54 -14.71 1.02
CA LEU A 474 -5.94 -14.88 2.41
C LEU A 474 -7.30 -15.57 2.49
N THR A 475 -7.43 -16.48 3.44
CA THR A 475 -8.62 -17.30 3.68
C THR A 475 -9.15 -17.00 5.08
N PRO A 476 -9.89 -15.88 5.26
CA PRO A 476 -10.55 -15.60 6.52
C PRO A 476 -11.59 -16.71 6.80
N GLU A 477 -11.72 -17.13 8.05
CA GLU A 477 -12.69 -18.14 8.49
C GLU A 477 -13.58 -17.58 9.61
N VAL A 478 -14.88 -17.45 9.36
CA VAL A 478 -15.84 -16.91 10.32
C VAL A 478 -16.18 -17.96 11.37
N VAL A 479 -15.95 -17.61 12.64
CA VAL A 479 -16.26 -18.44 13.81
C VAL A 479 -16.90 -17.59 14.91
N ASP A 480 -17.43 -18.22 15.95
CA ASP A 480 -17.90 -17.50 17.13
C ASP A 480 -16.75 -16.90 17.95
N LEU A 481 -17.07 -15.88 18.76
CA LEU A 481 -16.09 -15.14 19.58
C LEU A 481 -15.27 -16.05 20.50
N LYS A 482 -15.89 -17.06 21.10
CA LYS A 482 -15.18 -17.96 22.02
C LYS A 482 -14.21 -18.84 21.27
N THR A 483 -14.64 -19.43 20.15
CA THR A 483 -13.76 -20.22 19.27
C THR A 483 -12.57 -19.39 18.80
N ALA A 484 -12.78 -18.14 18.36
CA ALA A 484 -11.68 -17.26 18.00
C ALA A 484 -10.78 -16.93 19.19
N ALA A 485 -11.32 -16.63 20.37
CA ALA A 485 -10.54 -16.30 21.56
C ALA A 485 -9.71 -17.50 22.09
N ASP A 486 -10.19 -18.73 21.88
CA ASP A 486 -9.55 -19.95 22.33
C ASP A 486 -8.65 -20.63 21.27
N ALA A 487 -8.55 -20.10 20.06
CA ALA A 487 -7.70 -20.68 19.03
C ALA A 487 -6.20 -20.32 19.20
N GLU A 488 -5.33 -21.14 18.60
CA GLU A 488 -3.89 -20.84 18.44
C GLU A 488 -3.59 -20.20 17.07
N THR A 489 -4.59 -20.09 16.20
CA THR A 489 -4.50 -19.42 14.91
C THR A 489 -4.71 -17.92 15.08
N GLY A 490 -4.01 -17.10 14.29
CA GLY A 490 -4.23 -15.65 14.25
C GLY A 490 -5.71 -15.30 14.04
N ALA A 491 -6.17 -14.23 14.68
CA ALA A 491 -7.59 -13.88 14.69
C ALA A 491 -7.83 -12.37 14.50
N LEU A 492 -8.83 -12.05 13.71
CA LEU A 492 -9.48 -10.74 13.66
C LEU A 492 -10.76 -10.81 14.47
N ILE A 493 -10.86 -10.03 15.53
CA ILE A 493 -12.01 -10.00 16.42
C ILE A 493 -12.64 -8.62 16.35
N VAL A 494 -13.93 -8.56 16.02
CA VAL A 494 -14.72 -7.33 16.04
C VAL A 494 -15.80 -7.50 17.12
N ALA A 495 -15.57 -6.88 18.28
CA ALA A 495 -16.41 -7.09 19.45
C ALA A 495 -16.45 -5.87 20.36
N ASP A 496 -17.55 -5.70 21.08
CA ASP A 496 -17.67 -4.72 22.16
C ASP A 496 -16.74 -5.11 23.31
N ALA A 497 -16.15 -4.12 23.99
CA ALA A 497 -15.21 -4.38 25.07
C ALA A 497 -15.83 -5.18 26.23
N SER A 498 -17.15 -5.07 26.44
CA SER A 498 -17.88 -5.86 27.43
C SER A 498 -17.92 -7.36 27.10
N ALA A 499 -18.07 -7.73 25.82
CA ALA A 499 -18.07 -9.12 25.37
C ALA A 499 -16.71 -9.81 25.57
N LEU A 500 -15.63 -9.03 25.56
CA LEU A 500 -14.27 -9.54 25.76
C LEU A 500 -13.99 -9.99 27.20
N LYS A 501 -14.77 -9.55 28.19
CA LYS A 501 -14.58 -9.90 29.62
C LYS A 501 -14.74 -11.39 29.90
N GLU A 502 -15.47 -12.10 29.05
CA GLU A 502 -15.67 -13.55 29.16
C GLU A 502 -14.55 -14.36 28.48
N THR A 503 -13.56 -13.67 27.89
CA THR A 503 -12.45 -14.28 27.17
C THR A 503 -11.14 -14.19 27.96
N SER A 504 -10.12 -14.94 27.52
CA SER A 504 -8.76 -14.86 28.08
C SER A 504 -7.89 -13.75 27.45
N LEU A 505 -8.45 -12.97 26.52
CA LEU A 505 -7.72 -11.95 25.78
C LEU A 505 -7.30 -10.80 26.70
N ARG A 506 -6.07 -10.33 26.51
CA ARG A 506 -5.52 -9.16 27.22
C ARG A 506 -5.05 -8.12 26.22
N PRO A 507 -5.98 -7.32 25.65
CA PRO A 507 -5.61 -6.29 24.70
C PRO A 507 -4.82 -5.15 25.38
N PRO A 508 -4.01 -4.39 24.61
CA PRO A 508 -3.27 -3.25 25.13
C PRO A 508 -4.15 -2.20 25.83
N VAL A 509 -5.34 -1.94 25.29
CA VAL A 509 -6.39 -1.12 25.89
C VAL A 509 -7.64 -1.96 26.08
N SER A 510 -8.16 -1.96 27.30
CA SER A 510 -9.40 -2.62 27.70
C SER A 510 -10.27 -1.63 28.48
N GLY A 511 -11.55 -1.94 28.67
CA GLY A 511 -12.44 -1.07 29.43
C GLY A 511 -13.90 -1.43 29.29
N ASP A 512 -14.74 -0.60 29.88
CA ASP A 512 -16.20 -0.65 29.76
C ASP A 512 -16.78 0.74 30.06
N GLY A 513 -17.57 1.28 29.14
CA GLY A 513 -18.06 2.64 29.20
C GLY A 513 -16.93 3.67 29.19
N ASP A 514 -16.93 4.51 30.21
CA ASP A 514 -15.93 5.55 30.41
C ASP A 514 -14.64 5.00 31.05
N ALA A 515 -14.70 3.86 31.73
CA ALA A 515 -13.56 3.28 32.43
C ALA A 515 -12.62 2.55 31.46
N LEU A 516 -11.39 3.04 31.35
CA LEU A 516 -10.32 2.47 30.53
C LEU A 516 -9.19 1.93 31.41
N THR A 517 -8.63 0.79 31.00
CA THR A 517 -7.42 0.20 31.55
C THR A 517 -6.41 -0.01 30.43
N VAL A 518 -5.22 0.56 30.61
CA VAL A 518 -4.09 0.44 29.67
C VAL A 518 -3.05 -0.51 30.25
N GLY A 519 -2.69 -1.53 29.48
CA GLY A 519 -1.79 -2.64 29.83
C GLY A 519 -0.30 -2.27 29.91
N LEU A 520 0.03 -1.20 30.62
CA LEU A 520 1.42 -0.82 30.94
C LEU A 520 1.98 -1.70 32.07
N PRO A 521 3.32 -1.76 32.27
CA PRO A 521 3.94 -2.50 33.38
C PRO A 521 3.35 -2.17 34.75
N SER A 522 2.94 -0.91 34.95
CA SER A 522 2.01 -0.48 35.98
C SER A 522 0.70 -0.05 35.32
N GLU A 523 -0.38 -0.83 35.49
CA GLU A 523 -1.68 -0.55 34.85
C GLU A 523 -2.12 0.90 35.06
N LEU A 524 -2.36 1.61 33.95
CA LEU A 524 -2.97 2.93 33.99
C LEU A 524 -4.48 2.75 33.89
N ARG A 525 -5.22 3.27 34.87
CA ARG A 525 -6.68 3.34 34.85
C ARG A 525 -7.11 4.78 34.65
N ALA A 526 -7.94 5.02 33.65
CA ALA A 526 -8.45 6.33 33.28
C ALA A 526 -9.97 6.29 33.11
N SER A 527 -10.62 7.45 33.24
CA SER A 527 -12.00 7.65 32.81
C SER A 527 -11.99 8.60 31.62
N VAL A 528 -12.55 8.16 30.49
CA VAL A 528 -12.66 8.90 29.23
C VAL A 528 -14.14 8.99 28.88
N GLY A 529 -14.71 10.18 29.04
CA GLY A 529 -16.15 10.42 29.17
C GLY A 529 -17.08 9.52 28.37
N THR A 530 -17.01 9.56 27.03
CA THR A 530 -17.91 8.83 26.12
C THR A 530 -17.37 7.49 25.63
N GLY A 531 -16.21 7.07 26.18
CA GLY A 531 -15.50 5.87 25.77
C GLY A 531 -14.52 6.10 24.62
N LEU A 532 -14.03 5.00 24.07
CA LEU A 532 -12.98 4.97 23.05
C LEU A 532 -13.29 3.91 22.00
N GLY A 533 -13.18 4.27 20.72
CA GLY A 533 -13.06 3.30 19.62
C GLY A 533 -11.58 2.98 19.39
N SER A 534 -11.25 1.71 19.11
CA SER A 534 -9.88 1.30 18.84
C SER A 534 -9.74 0.15 17.86
N VAL A 535 -8.65 0.17 17.09
CA VAL A 535 -8.08 -0.97 16.37
C VAL A 535 -6.75 -1.29 17.05
N GLN A 536 -6.56 -2.54 17.48
CA GLN A 536 -5.39 -2.95 18.24
C GLN A 536 -4.79 -4.21 17.62
N ALA A 537 -3.48 -4.28 17.48
CA ALA A 537 -2.77 -5.46 16.97
C ALA A 537 -1.74 -5.91 17.99
N PHE A 538 -1.91 -7.09 18.58
CA PHE A 538 -1.06 -7.53 19.70
C PHE A 538 -0.78 -9.03 19.67
N ALA A 539 0.29 -9.42 20.36
CA ALA A 539 0.67 -10.81 20.54
C ALA A 539 -0.08 -11.43 21.72
N ASP A 540 -0.93 -12.42 21.47
CA ASP A 540 -1.49 -13.30 22.49
C ASP A 540 -0.47 -14.40 22.80
N ARG A 541 0.44 -14.09 23.74
CA ARG A 541 1.52 -15.00 24.14
C ARG A 541 1.01 -16.31 24.74
N SER A 542 -0.18 -16.31 25.33
CA SER A 542 -0.76 -17.52 25.94
C SER A 542 -1.15 -18.57 24.89
N ARG A 543 -1.51 -18.11 23.68
CA ARG A 543 -1.88 -18.94 22.53
C ARG A 543 -0.87 -18.88 21.39
N ASN A 544 0.29 -18.27 21.60
CA ASN A 544 1.40 -18.20 20.64
C ASN A 544 1.02 -17.65 19.25
N ARG A 545 0.18 -16.60 19.23
CA ARG A 545 -0.40 -16.01 18.01
C ARG A 545 -0.49 -14.49 18.08
N SER A 546 -0.90 -13.87 16.97
CA SER A 546 -1.25 -12.45 16.93
C SER A 546 -2.73 -12.22 16.66
N VAL A 547 -3.28 -11.19 17.29
CA VAL A 547 -4.69 -10.84 17.25
C VAL A 547 -4.82 -9.39 16.78
N VAL A 548 -5.72 -9.16 15.83
CA VAL A 548 -6.24 -7.83 15.52
C VAL A 548 -7.61 -7.72 16.18
N LEU A 549 -7.79 -6.72 17.04
CA LEU A 549 -9.02 -6.44 17.74
C LEU A 549 -9.57 -5.07 17.29
N VAL A 550 -10.77 -5.07 16.73
CA VAL A 550 -11.56 -3.85 16.51
C VAL A 550 -12.62 -3.81 17.62
N THR A 551 -12.58 -2.78 18.45
CA THR A 551 -13.43 -2.70 19.63
C THR A 551 -13.80 -1.27 19.99
N THR A 552 -14.85 -1.14 20.79
CA THR A 552 -15.26 0.11 21.41
C THR A 552 -15.58 -0.13 22.89
N THR A 553 -15.31 0.84 23.74
CA THR A 553 -15.81 0.86 25.12
C THR A 553 -17.11 1.65 25.25
N GLY A 554 -17.53 2.35 24.20
CA GLY A 554 -18.72 3.19 24.16
C GLY A 554 -19.57 2.91 22.92
N ALA A 555 -19.90 3.95 22.15
CA ALA A 555 -20.67 3.78 20.93
C ALA A 555 -19.80 3.23 19.77
N TRP A 556 -20.40 2.40 18.89
CA TRP A 556 -19.74 1.90 17.68
C TRP A 556 -19.37 3.01 16.69
N SER A 557 -20.06 4.15 16.71
CA SER A 557 -19.71 5.32 15.90
C SER A 557 -18.33 5.91 16.19
N LEU A 558 -17.71 5.54 17.33
CA LEU A 558 -16.32 5.93 17.65
C LEU A 558 -15.28 5.16 16.82
N VAL A 559 -15.67 4.06 16.16
CA VAL A 559 -14.79 3.24 15.32
C VAL A 559 -14.71 3.81 13.90
N ASP A 560 -15.77 4.44 13.40
CA ASP A 560 -15.83 4.98 12.02
C ASP A 560 -14.67 5.93 11.66
N PRO A 561 -14.26 6.88 12.53
CA PRO A 561 -13.14 7.77 12.23
C PRO A 561 -11.81 7.04 12.03
N LEU A 562 -11.63 5.87 12.64
CA LEU A 562 -10.40 5.08 12.52
C LEU A 562 -10.24 4.52 11.10
N PHE A 563 -11.32 3.98 10.53
CA PHE A 563 -11.32 3.46 9.16
C PHE A 563 -11.31 4.58 8.12
N GLY A 564 -11.96 5.71 8.40
CA GLY A 564 -11.82 6.92 7.57
C GLY A 564 -10.38 7.42 7.51
N TYR A 565 -9.65 7.38 8.63
CA TYR A 565 -8.23 7.72 8.67
C TYR A 565 -7.35 6.70 7.95
N LEU A 566 -7.58 5.40 8.16
CA LEU A 566 -6.86 4.32 7.47
C LEU A 566 -6.98 4.40 5.96
N ALA A 567 -8.19 4.67 5.44
CA ALA A 567 -8.44 4.82 4.01
C ALA A 567 -7.76 6.05 3.40
N GLY A 568 -7.52 7.10 4.20
CA GLY A 568 -6.84 8.33 3.77
C GLY A 568 -5.32 8.32 3.96
N LEU A 569 -4.77 7.32 4.66
CA LEU A 569 -3.35 7.26 4.99
C LEU A 569 -2.53 6.72 3.81
N ASP A 570 -1.50 7.44 3.40
CA ASP A 570 -0.54 6.96 2.40
C ASP A 570 0.19 5.71 2.91
N GLY A 571 0.06 4.60 2.18
CA GLY A 571 0.55 3.28 2.63
C GLY A 571 -0.41 2.52 3.54
N GLU A 572 -1.55 3.13 3.88
CA GLU A 572 -2.68 2.54 4.61
C GLU A 572 -2.23 1.80 5.88
N TRP A 573 -2.59 0.51 6.01
CA TRP A 573 -2.21 -0.32 7.16
C TRP A 573 -0.70 -0.44 7.36
N ALA A 574 0.09 -0.47 6.28
CA ALA A 574 1.55 -0.58 6.38
C ALA A 574 2.21 0.67 6.97
N ALA A 575 1.53 1.81 6.93
CA ALA A 575 1.99 3.06 7.53
C ALA A 575 1.65 3.17 9.02
N LEU A 576 0.82 2.26 9.57
CA LEU A 576 0.56 2.22 11.00
C LEU A 576 1.81 1.77 11.77
N THR A 577 2.02 2.41 12.91
CA THR A 577 3.11 2.08 13.85
C THR A 577 2.55 1.76 15.22
N GLY A 578 3.30 0.99 16.00
CA GLY A 578 2.85 0.54 17.32
C GLY A 578 1.81 -0.57 17.28
N ASP A 579 0.92 -0.58 18.26
CA ASP A 579 -0.04 -1.66 18.52
C ASP A 579 -1.47 -1.19 18.77
N VAL A 580 -1.70 0.12 18.84
CA VAL A 580 -3.05 0.70 19.06
C VAL A 580 -3.26 1.94 18.19
N LEU A 581 -4.36 1.94 17.44
CA LEU A 581 -4.95 3.10 16.79
C LEU A 581 -6.28 3.38 17.49
N ALA A 582 -6.44 4.55 18.09
CA ALA A 582 -7.64 4.85 18.88
C ALA A 582 -8.16 6.28 18.66
N ALA A 583 -9.47 6.46 18.86
CA ALA A 583 -10.16 7.75 18.79
C ALA A 583 -11.27 7.82 19.84
N GLY A 584 -11.37 8.98 20.49
CA GLY A 584 -12.50 9.33 21.36
C GLY A 584 -13.54 10.16 20.62
N GLU A 585 -14.34 10.91 21.37
CA GLU A 585 -15.45 11.74 20.85
C GLU A 585 -15.06 12.75 19.77
N GLU A 586 -13.86 13.34 19.88
CA GLU A 586 -13.36 14.30 18.88
C GLU A 586 -13.06 13.63 17.52
N GLY A 587 -13.01 12.29 17.46
CA GLY A 587 -12.81 11.54 16.23
C GLY A 587 -11.41 11.70 15.62
N VAL A 588 -10.42 12.16 16.39
CA VAL A 588 -9.02 12.32 15.94
C VAL A 588 -8.24 11.02 16.23
N PRO A 589 -7.86 10.24 15.21
CA PRO A 589 -7.18 8.97 15.44
C PRO A 589 -5.73 9.18 15.86
N THR A 590 -5.28 8.40 16.84
CA THR A 590 -3.92 8.47 17.39
C THR A 590 -3.28 7.08 17.39
N ASN A 591 -2.08 6.97 16.81
CA ASN A 591 -1.23 5.78 16.90
C ASN A 591 -0.42 5.79 18.19
N LEU A 592 -0.44 4.66 18.90
CA LEU A 592 0.23 4.45 20.18
C LEU A 592 0.99 3.12 20.15
N THR A 593 2.07 3.06 20.92
CA THR A 593 2.77 1.83 21.27
C THR A 593 2.65 1.62 22.77
N ILE A 594 1.94 0.58 23.19
CA ILE A 594 1.64 0.28 24.59
C ILE A 594 2.44 -0.93 25.03
N PHE A 595 2.37 -2.03 24.28
CA PHE A 595 3.32 -3.13 24.42
C PHE A 595 4.60 -2.76 23.68
N ASP A 596 5.71 -2.73 24.41
CA ASP A 596 7.02 -2.47 23.83
C ASP A 596 7.33 -3.52 22.76
N GLN A 597 7.70 -3.09 21.55
CA GLN A 597 8.15 -3.95 20.46
C GLN A 597 9.59 -4.45 20.69
N ALA A 598 9.94 -4.82 21.91
CA ALA A 598 11.24 -5.38 22.26
C ALA A 598 11.11 -6.90 22.49
N GLY A 599 10.80 -7.63 21.43
CA GLY A 599 11.14 -9.04 21.31
C GLY A 599 12.48 -9.16 20.60
N GLY A 600 13.56 -8.81 21.30
CA GLY A 600 14.92 -8.79 20.70
C GLY A 600 16.00 -8.23 21.61
N ALA A 601 15.86 -8.38 22.93
CA ALA A 601 16.98 -8.39 23.83
C ALA A 601 16.56 -9.26 25.01
N ASP A 602 17.21 -10.41 25.15
CA ASP A 602 17.57 -10.84 26.48
C ASP A 602 18.15 -9.60 27.14
N VAL A 603 17.43 -9.04 28.12
CA VAL A 603 18.11 -8.34 29.19
C VAL A 603 19.03 -9.42 29.73
N ALA A 604 20.28 -9.40 29.27
CA ALA A 604 21.36 -10.01 30.00
C ALA A 604 21.13 -9.52 31.43
N GLU A 605 20.73 -10.44 32.31
CA GLU A 605 20.88 -10.21 33.73
C GLU A 605 22.27 -9.62 33.88
N PRO A 606 22.41 -8.41 34.46
CA PRO A 606 23.73 -7.85 34.64
C PRO A 606 24.49 -8.90 35.41
N SER A 607 25.46 -9.53 34.75
CA SER A 607 26.37 -10.46 35.39
C SER A 607 26.86 -9.73 36.62
N ALA A 608 26.66 -10.33 37.79
CA ALA A 608 27.01 -9.75 39.06
C ALA A 608 28.49 -9.35 39.00
N VAL A 609 28.76 -8.09 38.68
CA VAL A 609 30.07 -7.49 38.87
C VAL A 609 30.14 -7.25 40.37
N GLU A 610 31.03 -8.01 41.00
CA GLU A 610 31.41 -7.83 42.39
C GLU A 610 31.56 -6.35 42.71
N ALA A 611 30.86 -5.95 43.77
CA ALA A 611 30.76 -4.58 44.24
C ALA A 611 32.14 -4.04 44.62
N SER A 612 32.60 -3.02 43.89
CA SER A 612 33.54 -2.02 44.42
C SER A 612 32.81 -0.69 44.62
N SER A 613 32.73 -0.33 45.90
CA SER A 613 31.97 0.74 46.53
C SER A 613 32.14 2.15 45.95
N LEU A 614 31.02 2.84 45.68
CA LEU A 614 30.91 4.29 45.57
C LEU A 614 29.67 4.79 46.36
N PRO A 615 29.74 5.97 47.02
CA PRO A 615 28.81 6.37 48.09
C PRO A 615 27.43 6.87 47.57
N PRO A 616 26.37 6.74 48.40
CA PRO A 616 24.99 7.06 48.01
C PRO A 616 24.74 8.57 48.09
N GLY A 617 24.70 9.26 46.94
CA GLY A 617 24.38 10.69 46.93
C GLY A 617 24.14 11.37 45.59
N ALA A 618 24.21 10.68 44.44
CA ALA A 618 24.28 11.36 43.13
C ALA A 618 23.03 11.28 42.24
N ILE A 619 21.88 10.76 42.72
CA ILE A 619 20.68 10.58 41.87
C ILE A 619 19.57 11.62 42.13
N SER A 620 19.73 12.54 43.07
CA SER A 620 18.66 13.49 43.47
C SER A 620 18.59 14.82 42.69
N ILE A 621 19.42 15.06 41.67
CA ILE A 621 19.50 16.40 41.03
C ILE A 621 18.64 16.53 39.76
N ALA A 622 18.28 15.42 39.08
CA ALA A 622 17.51 15.49 37.84
C ALA A 622 15.98 15.66 38.06
N ALA A 623 15.42 15.13 39.14
CA ALA A 623 13.98 15.24 39.44
C ALA A 623 13.57 16.61 40.02
N ALA A 624 14.49 17.32 40.69
CA ALA A 624 14.19 18.62 41.30
C ALA A 624 14.13 19.77 40.26
N ALA A 625 14.87 19.67 39.16
CA ALA A 625 14.87 20.67 38.09
C ALA A 625 13.56 20.67 37.28
N ALA A 626 12.97 19.49 37.03
CA ALA A 626 11.71 19.38 36.30
C ALA A 626 10.51 19.95 37.09
N ALA A 627 10.47 19.74 38.42
CA ALA A 627 9.41 20.28 39.28
C ALA A 627 9.45 21.82 39.39
N ALA A 628 10.64 22.44 39.38
CA ALA A 628 10.77 23.89 39.44
C ALA A 628 10.34 24.61 38.14
N ILE A 629 10.52 23.96 36.99
CA ILE A 629 10.08 24.49 35.68
C ILE A 629 8.55 24.43 35.55
N ALA A 630 7.92 23.35 36.03
CA ALA A 630 6.46 23.23 36.02
C ALA A 630 5.76 24.29 36.90
N LEU A 631 6.32 24.59 38.07
CA LEU A 631 5.77 25.59 39.00
C LEU A 631 5.90 27.03 38.47
N THR A 632 6.99 27.35 37.77
CA THR A 632 7.19 28.69 37.19
C THR A 632 6.31 28.93 35.97
N ALA A 633 6.09 27.92 35.13
CA ALA A 633 5.15 27.99 34.01
C ALA A 633 3.69 28.18 34.46
N GLY A 634 3.27 27.51 35.54
CA GLY A 634 1.93 27.65 36.11
C GLY A 634 1.63 29.06 36.65
N ILE A 635 2.61 29.69 37.30
CA ILE A 635 2.47 31.05 37.85
C ILE A 635 2.38 32.10 36.73
N VAL A 636 3.19 31.97 35.67
CA VAL A 636 3.17 32.91 34.53
C VAL A 636 1.84 32.84 33.77
N TRP A 637 1.26 31.66 33.62
CA TRP A 637 -0.04 31.47 32.96
C TRP A 637 -1.19 32.11 33.77
N LEU A 638 -1.18 31.97 35.10
CA LEU A 638 -2.18 32.56 35.99
C LEU A 638 -2.12 34.10 36.02
N ILE A 639 -0.92 34.69 35.94
CA ILE A 639 -0.75 36.15 35.86
C ILE A 639 -1.22 36.70 34.50
N ARG A 640 -0.99 35.97 33.40
CA ARG A 640 -1.50 36.35 32.07
C ARG A 640 -3.03 36.29 32.01
N ARG A 641 -3.66 35.29 32.64
CA ARG A 641 -5.13 35.15 32.65
C ARG A 641 -5.83 36.23 33.47
N ARG A 642 -5.19 36.76 34.52
CA ARG A 642 -5.74 37.88 35.32
C ARG A 642 -5.60 39.26 34.66
N ARG A 643 -4.61 39.47 33.79
CA ARG A 643 -4.44 40.74 33.05
C ARG A 643 -5.38 40.92 31.85
N ASN A 644 -5.90 39.84 31.28
CA ASN A 644 -6.86 39.90 30.16
C ASN A 644 -8.34 40.00 30.58
N ARG A 645 -8.65 40.04 31.89
CA ARG A 645 -10.03 40.25 32.38
C ARG A 645 -10.32 41.68 32.87
N THR A 646 -9.34 42.59 32.82
CA THR A 646 -9.48 43.99 33.27
C THR A 646 -9.49 45.03 32.14
N ARG A 647 -9.70 44.60 30.89
CA ARG A 647 -9.97 45.50 29.76
C ARG A 647 -11.20 45.01 28.99
N LEU A 648 -12.38 45.30 29.53
CA LEU A 648 -13.68 45.40 28.86
C LEU A 648 -14.68 45.93 29.89
N THR A 649 -14.60 47.24 30.14
CA THR A 649 -15.70 48.15 30.46
C THR A 649 -15.46 49.40 29.65
#